data_AF-A0AA46I609-F1
#
_entry.id   AF-A0AA46I609-F1
#
_cell.length_a   1.000
_cell.length_b   1.000
_cell.length_c   1.000
_cell.angle_alpha   90.00
_cell.angle_beta   90.00
_cell.angle_gamma   90.00
#
_symmetry.space_group_name_H-M   'P 1'
#
loop_
_entity.id
_entity.type
_entity.pdbx_description
1 polymer ?
#
loop_
_entity_poly.entity_id
_entity_poly.type
_entity_poly.pdbx_seq_one_letter_code
_entity_poly.pdbx_strand_id
1 'polypeptide(L)'
;MKIGRNDPCPCGSGKKYKKCCINKLSEQNVEELYLKQLELTRGLKNEKNCHTILEIGKRIVSKNSRHACITGTYVNMALAKRVLYCLNHNLSDLKDAKIYCNKALELKDTNQAALKNMYGICLELKEYQDACLYLSKYKDTNIFSPMSIQIIEEYQNAIEYANRDNYSQTIKEGLDKITDTLFNKFGMNAGLCGVAIMYYLGIGNDTIRAYELGKRCIEEWPNSSTYNSLGWICLNSEIKRKEDAISYFLKAIELSNDDKQKTQIRGNYFVALMENKHFEKAEKLILDLIKINPCNQNFSNYAELLKRQGRFEEALGWGNKALFLIEDDTTLLVVADIYKRMKKYKDAVEMYQLCLGHINAGENVYKFNDTNKYKMYSIASNNSLDLILYEILKGLISSFNLLRDYENAKAYLEIAKEKLPQKSDWEIWDQTLPEIEVTLEKHKEIKMKLTEIEKCISAQKNFIRNWAFKLMQLQNNSEQLNLNEDDDWTEYEKEMENILNEMSKIINKESIVYRNAETFVNSTFAHLNNVAKEFLITAETLYEIHKFSIIDFAPIVVEYCKVVEKQLRVLLGSRVPSDAKTLGGVLYTIRNNRISPYNQYLGDLYSVNKLRKSGAHTGNLRKNDVDKIRNIFYTNNLLNRLI
;
A
#
# COMPACT_ATOMS: atom_id res chain seq x y z
N MET A 1 -32.89 -61.02 -16.66
CA MET A 1 -32.20 -62.11 -15.94
C MET A 1 -31.07 -61.50 -15.11
N LYS A 2 -31.08 -61.58 -13.77
CA LYS A 2 -29.99 -61.04 -12.92
C LYS A 2 -29.06 -62.19 -12.55
N ILE A 3 -27.77 -62.10 -12.91
CA ILE A 3 -26.75 -63.11 -12.60
C ILE A 3 -26.43 -63.08 -11.10
N GLY A 4 -26.50 -64.23 -10.44
CA GLY A 4 -26.20 -64.40 -9.01
C GLY A 4 -24.71 -64.33 -8.72
N ARG A 5 -24.32 -63.84 -7.53
CA ARG A 5 -22.90 -63.61 -7.15
C ARG A 5 -22.04 -64.87 -7.22
N ASN A 6 -22.62 -66.05 -7.03
CA ASN A 6 -21.89 -67.33 -7.06
C ASN A 6 -21.92 -68.02 -8.43
N ASP A 7 -22.68 -67.51 -9.40
CA ASP A 7 -22.83 -68.11 -10.72
C ASP A 7 -21.52 -68.00 -11.52
N PRO A 8 -21.27 -68.86 -12.53
CA PRO A 8 -20.12 -68.73 -13.41
C PRO A 8 -20.11 -67.34 -14.10
N CYS A 9 -18.96 -66.65 -14.18
CA CYS A 9 -18.95 -65.35 -14.86
C CYS A 9 -19.26 -65.53 -16.37
N PRO A 10 -20.18 -64.72 -16.94
CA PRO A 10 -20.51 -64.73 -18.37
C PRO A 10 -19.34 -64.41 -19.32
N CYS A 11 -18.19 -63.94 -18.82
CA CYS A 11 -17.00 -63.67 -19.65
C CYS A 11 -16.24 -64.93 -20.09
N GLY A 12 -16.70 -66.12 -19.72
CA GLY A 12 -16.04 -67.39 -20.09
C GLY A 12 -14.83 -67.77 -19.24
N SER A 13 -14.51 -67.01 -18.17
CA SER A 13 -13.32 -67.26 -17.34
C SER A 13 -13.39 -68.49 -16.43
N GLY A 14 -14.53 -69.18 -16.33
CA GLY A 14 -14.75 -70.31 -15.42
C GLY A 14 -14.78 -69.96 -13.92
N LYS A 15 -14.52 -68.71 -13.53
CA LYS A 15 -14.55 -68.25 -12.13
C LYS A 15 -15.97 -67.81 -11.74
N LYS A 16 -16.32 -67.89 -10.44
CA LYS A 16 -17.56 -67.31 -9.89
C LYS A 16 -17.63 -65.82 -10.23
N TYR A 17 -18.81 -65.30 -10.56
CA TYR A 17 -19.06 -63.91 -10.95
C TYR A 17 -18.48 -62.93 -9.93
N LYS A 18 -18.62 -63.26 -8.63
CA LYS A 18 -18.03 -62.48 -7.52
C LYS A 18 -16.51 -62.45 -7.43
N LYS A 19 -15.80 -63.36 -8.10
CA LYS A 19 -14.34 -63.49 -8.11
C LYS A 19 -13.74 -63.12 -9.47
N CYS A 20 -14.54 -62.58 -10.38
CA CYS A 20 -14.11 -62.21 -11.71
C CYS A 20 -14.66 -60.83 -12.08
N CYS A 21 -15.75 -60.79 -12.82
CA CYS A 21 -16.24 -59.59 -13.47
C CYS A 21 -16.84 -58.58 -12.48
N ILE A 22 -17.44 -59.02 -11.36
CA ILE A 22 -17.97 -58.10 -10.33
C ILE A 22 -16.86 -57.25 -9.69
N ASN A 23 -15.68 -57.83 -9.48
CA ASN A 23 -14.57 -57.17 -8.79
C ASN A 23 -13.84 -56.24 -9.77
N LYS A 24 -13.70 -56.65 -11.04
CA LYS A 24 -13.22 -55.76 -12.11
C LYS A 24 -14.11 -54.53 -12.30
N LEU A 25 -15.44 -54.71 -12.25
CA LEU A 25 -16.41 -53.61 -12.24
C LEU A 25 -16.25 -52.70 -11.01
N SER A 26 -15.86 -53.23 -9.85
CA SER A 26 -15.59 -52.43 -8.64
C SER A 26 -14.26 -51.66 -8.68
N GLU A 27 -13.24 -52.21 -9.34
CA GLU A 27 -11.93 -51.58 -9.55
C GLU A 27 -12.02 -50.44 -10.58
N GLN A 28 -12.72 -50.65 -11.71
CA GLN A 28 -13.01 -49.61 -12.71
C GLN A 28 -13.71 -48.38 -12.07
N ASN A 29 -14.63 -48.61 -11.12
CA ASN A 29 -15.33 -47.54 -10.40
C ASN A 29 -14.43 -46.74 -9.43
N VAL A 30 -13.33 -47.29 -8.92
CA VAL A 30 -12.43 -46.56 -8.00
C VAL A 30 -11.44 -45.71 -8.77
N GLU A 31 -10.93 -46.21 -9.89
CA GLU A 31 -10.03 -45.47 -10.77
C GLU A 31 -10.72 -44.26 -11.40
N GLU A 32 -11.97 -44.41 -11.88
CA GLU A 32 -12.77 -43.29 -12.37
C GLU A 32 -13.00 -42.21 -11.30
N LEU A 33 -13.32 -42.62 -10.06
CA LEU A 33 -13.48 -41.70 -8.94
C LEU A 33 -12.16 -40.98 -8.62
N TYR A 34 -11.03 -41.68 -8.65
CA TYR A 34 -9.72 -41.08 -8.42
C TYR A 34 -9.35 -40.09 -9.53
N LEU A 35 -9.57 -40.43 -10.81
CA LEU A 35 -9.34 -39.53 -11.93
C LEU A 35 -10.19 -38.27 -11.83
N LYS A 36 -11.48 -38.42 -11.48
CA LYS A 36 -12.36 -37.28 -11.20
C LYS A 36 -11.85 -36.42 -10.04
N GLN A 37 -11.37 -37.06 -8.97
CA GLN A 37 -10.79 -36.35 -7.83
C GLN A 37 -9.54 -35.56 -8.25
N LEU A 38 -8.66 -36.18 -9.04
CA LEU A 38 -7.42 -35.57 -9.54
C LEU A 38 -7.69 -34.44 -10.54
N GLU A 39 -8.72 -34.55 -11.37
CA GLU A 39 -9.09 -33.48 -12.29
C GLU A 39 -9.55 -32.22 -11.53
N LEU A 40 -10.32 -32.41 -10.44
CA LEU A 40 -10.78 -31.31 -9.58
C LEU A 40 -9.64 -30.59 -8.85
N THR A 41 -8.46 -31.19 -8.69
CA THR A 41 -7.32 -30.50 -8.05
C THR A 41 -6.64 -29.51 -8.98
N ARG A 42 -6.84 -29.62 -10.31
CA ARG A 42 -6.22 -28.71 -11.29
C ARG A 42 -6.79 -27.30 -11.13
N GLY A 43 -5.95 -26.35 -10.71
CA GLY A 43 -6.37 -24.97 -10.50
C GLY A 43 -7.36 -24.79 -9.34
N LEU A 44 -7.31 -25.67 -8.33
CA LEU A 44 -8.21 -25.64 -7.17
C LEU A 44 -8.09 -24.31 -6.39
N LYS A 45 -9.17 -23.53 -6.37
CA LYS A 45 -9.24 -22.22 -5.70
C LYS A 45 -10.55 -21.96 -4.95
N ASN A 46 -11.50 -22.89 -4.98
CA ASN A 46 -12.83 -22.68 -4.41
C ASN A 46 -13.22 -23.79 -3.43
N GLU A 47 -14.00 -23.39 -2.43
CA GLU A 47 -14.42 -24.23 -1.32
C GLU A 47 -15.30 -25.42 -1.76
N LYS A 48 -16.19 -25.22 -2.73
CA LYS A 48 -17.10 -26.27 -3.24
C LYS A 48 -16.33 -27.46 -3.81
N ASN A 49 -15.30 -27.19 -4.61
CA ASN A 49 -14.46 -28.24 -5.20
C ASN A 49 -13.63 -28.94 -4.12
N CYS A 50 -13.14 -28.22 -3.10
CA CYS A 50 -12.44 -28.83 -1.96
C CYS A 50 -13.33 -29.86 -1.24
N HIS A 51 -14.58 -29.49 -0.92
CA HIS A 51 -15.53 -30.39 -0.29
C HIS A 51 -15.85 -31.62 -1.17
N THR A 52 -15.98 -31.41 -2.48
CA THR A 52 -16.23 -32.49 -3.45
C THR A 52 -15.05 -33.47 -3.51
N ILE A 53 -13.81 -32.98 -3.51
CA ILE A 53 -12.59 -33.80 -3.46
C ILE A 53 -12.53 -34.65 -2.19
N LEU A 54 -12.90 -34.07 -1.04
CA LEU A 54 -12.94 -34.78 0.23
C LEU A 54 -14.02 -35.86 0.26
N GLU A 55 -15.20 -35.59 -0.30
CA GLU A 55 -16.28 -36.57 -0.39
C GLU A 55 -15.90 -37.75 -1.29
N ILE A 56 -15.37 -37.48 -2.48
CA ILE A 56 -14.88 -38.51 -3.39
C ILE A 56 -13.77 -39.33 -2.72
N GLY A 57 -12.84 -38.66 -2.02
CA GLY A 57 -11.77 -39.31 -1.28
C GLY A 57 -12.28 -40.27 -0.20
N LYS A 58 -13.26 -39.84 0.61
CA LYS A 58 -13.91 -40.71 1.61
C LYS A 58 -14.58 -41.93 0.97
N ARG A 59 -15.23 -41.77 -0.19
CA ARG A 59 -15.84 -42.88 -0.95
C ARG A 59 -14.82 -43.86 -1.52
N ILE A 60 -13.64 -43.37 -1.94
CA ILE A 60 -12.53 -44.24 -2.40
C ILE A 60 -11.96 -45.03 -1.21
N VAL A 61 -11.66 -44.34 -0.11
CA VAL A 61 -11.09 -44.94 1.11
C VAL A 61 -12.01 -46.01 1.72
N SER A 62 -13.33 -45.80 1.70
CA SER A 62 -14.29 -46.77 2.25
C SER A 62 -14.45 -48.05 1.42
N LYS A 63 -14.07 -48.03 0.13
CA LYS A 63 -14.26 -49.15 -0.79
C LYS A 63 -13.08 -50.13 -0.81
N ASN A 64 -11.83 -49.67 -0.68
CA ASN A 64 -10.66 -50.57 -0.64
C ASN A 64 -9.36 -49.86 -0.19
N SER A 65 -8.80 -50.25 0.96
CA SER A 65 -7.57 -49.66 1.53
C SER A 65 -6.26 -50.09 0.85
N ARG A 66 -6.29 -51.04 -0.11
CA ARG A 66 -5.08 -51.55 -0.79
C ARG A 66 -4.96 -51.18 -2.27
N HIS A 67 -5.77 -50.24 -2.77
CA HIS A 67 -5.75 -49.83 -4.18
C HIS A 67 -4.52 -48.98 -4.52
N ALA A 68 -3.97 -49.10 -5.74
CA ALA A 68 -2.75 -48.39 -6.16
C ALA A 68 -2.84 -46.86 -6.04
N CYS A 69 -4.04 -46.30 -6.23
CA CYS A 69 -4.29 -44.85 -6.18
C CYS A 69 -4.50 -44.29 -4.75
N ILE A 70 -4.57 -45.13 -3.71
CA ILE A 70 -5.00 -44.71 -2.36
C ILE A 70 -4.11 -43.63 -1.76
N THR A 71 -2.80 -43.70 -2.02
CA THR A 71 -1.85 -42.69 -1.53
C THR A 71 -2.04 -41.36 -2.26
N GLY A 72 -2.31 -41.40 -3.57
CA GLY A 72 -2.70 -40.23 -4.35
C GLY A 72 -4.03 -39.62 -3.87
N THR A 73 -5.00 -40.46 -3.50
CA THR A 73 -6.28 -40.00 -2.93
C THR A 73 -6.07 -39.19 -1.65
N TYR A 74 -5.25 -39.69 -0.73
CA TYR A 74 -4.93 -38.97 0.50
C TYR A 74 -4.17 -37.66 0.23
N VAL A 75 -3.24 -37.64 -0.74
CA VAL A 75 -2.55 -36.41 -1.17
C VAL A 75 -3.55 -35.37 -1.71
N ASN A 76 -4.51 -35.79 -2.55
CA ASN A 76 -5.55 -34.90 -3.08
C ASN A 76 -6.44 -34.35 -1.95
N MET A 77 -6.78 -35.17 -0.96
CA MET A 77 -7.54 -34.75 0.23
C MET A 77 -6.76 -33.75 1.08
N ALA A 78 -5.45 -33.97 1.26
CA ALA A 78 -4.58 -33.03 1.96
C ALA A 78 -4.52 -31.67 1.24
N LEU A 79 -4.37 -31.68 -0.08
CA LEU A 79 -4.38 -30.45 -0.89
C LEU A 79 -5.69 -29.68 -0.73
N ALA A 80 -6.84 -30.36 -0.79
CA ALA A 80 -8.14 -29.72 -0.58
C ALA A 80 -8.25 -29.06 0.80
N LYS A 81 -7.74 -29.72 1.84
CA LYS A 81 -7.69 -29.17 3.19
C LYS A 81 -6.74 -27.97 3.33
N ARG A 82 -5.57 -28.00 2.68
CA ARG A 82 -4.68 -26.83 2.62
C ARG A 82 -5.34 -25.64 1.93
N VAL A 83 -6.06 -25.85 0.83
CA VAL A 83 -6.79 -24.75 0.16
C VAL A 83 -7.89 -24.18 1.06
N LEU A 84 -8.62 -25.02 1.81
CA LEU A 84 -9.60 -24.54 2.79
C LEU A 84 -8.93 -23.72 3.91
N TYR A 85 -7.77 -24.15 4.38
CA TYR A 85 -6.97 -23.36 5.32
C TYR A 85 -6.58 -22.00 4.72
N CYS A 86 -6.13 -21.93 3.47
CA CYS A 86 -5.79 -20.66 2.81
C CYS A 86 -7.01 -19.74 2.62
N LEU A 87 -8.22 -20.28 2.43
CA LEU A 87 -9.45 -19.51 2.24
C LEU A 87 -10.05 -19.02 3.56
N ASN A 88 -10.04 -19.88 4.58
CA ASN A 88 -10.80 -19.69 5.82
C ASN A 88 -9.91 -19.41 7.05
N HIS A 89 -8.58 -19.50 6.90
CA HIS A 89 -7.59 -19.38 7.98
C HIS A 89 -7.84 -20.33 9.18
N ASN A 90 -8.48 -21.47 8.94
CA ASN A 90 -8.84 -22.43 9.98
C ASN A 90 -7.73 -23.46 10.21
N LEU A 91 -7.05 -23.38 11.36
CA LEU A 91 -5.94 -24.27 11.71
C LEU A 91 -6.35 -25.76 11.78
N SER A 92 -7.62 -26.06 12.02
CA SER A 92 -8.13 -27.44 12.01
C SER A 92 -7.97 -28.09 10.63
N ASP A 93 -8.21 -27.32 9.56
CA ASP A 93 -8.06 -27.82 8.19
C ASP A 93 -6.59 -28.14 7.87
N LEU A 94 -5.65 -27.34 8.36
CA LEU A 94 -4.23 -27.62 8.20
C LEU A 94 -3.78 -28.90 8.95
N LYS A 95 -4.31 -29.11 10.16
CA LYS A 95 -4.08 -30.36 10.92
C LYS A 95 -4.66 -31.58 10.22
N ASP A 96 -5.86 -31.48 9.65
CA ASP A 96 -6.44 -32.54 8.83
C ASP A 96 -5.59 -32.85 7.60
N ALA A 97 -5.03 -31.83 6.93
CA ALA A 97 -4.12 -32.02 5.82
C ALA A 97 -2.87 -32.82 6.23
N LYS A 98 -2.31 -32.52 7.41
CA LYS A 98 -1.18 -33.26 7.99
C LYS A 98 -1.53 -34.74 8.20
N ILE A 99 -2.71 -35.03 8.76
CA ILE A 99 -3.21 -36.39 8.98
C ILE A 99 -3.32 -37.16 7.65
N TYR A 100 -3.87 -36.53 6.60
CA TYR A 100 -3.98 -37.19 5.31
C TYR A 100 -2.60 -37.45 4.67
N CYS A 101 -1.66 -36.52 4.77
CA CYS A 101 -0.30 -36.76 4.29
C CYS A 101 0.40 -37.91 5.06
N ASN A 102 0.24 -37.98 6.38
CA ASN A 102 0.75 -39.09 7.19
C ASN A 102 0.19 -40.43 6.73
N LYS A 103 -1.13 -40.53 6.53
CA LYS A 103 -1.75 -41.75 5.99
C LYS A 103 -1.20 -42.17 4.62
N ALA A 104 -0.89 -41.20 3.75
CA ALA A 104 -0.25 -41.50 2.47
C ALA A 104 1.18 -42.05 2.65
N LEU A 105 1.95 -41.50 3.59
CA LEU A 105 3.32 -41.89 3.89
C LEU A 105 3.42 -43.20 4.67
N GLU A 106 2.47 -43.54 5.54
CA GLU A 106 2.37 -44.84 6.20
C GLU A 106 2.18 -45.97 5.18
N LEU A 107 1.41 -45.71 4.11
CA LEU A 107 1.15 -46.66 3.04
C LEU A 107 2.29 -46.71 2.01
N LYS A 108 2.94 -45.57 1.75
CA LYS A 108 4.10 -45.45 0.87
C LYS A 108 4.98 -44.28 1.32
N ASP A 109 5.99 -44.62 2.12
CA ASP A 109 6.96 -43.67 2.70
C ASP A 109 7.75 -42.86 1.65
N THR A 110 7.90 -43.42 0.45
CA THR A 110 8.57 -42.81 -0.71
C THR A 110 7.63 -41.96 -1.59
N ASN A 111 6.38 -41.72 -1.20
CA ASN A 111 5.46 -40.91 -1.99
C ASN A 111 5.91 -39.44 -2.04
N GLN A 112 6.47 -39.04 -3.18
CA GLN A 112 7.08 -37.72 -3.38
C GLN A 112 6.08 -36.56 -3.21
N ALA A 113 4.84 -36.74 -3.66
CA ALA A 113 3.81 -35.71 -3.52
C ALA A 113 3.38 -35.54 -2.06
N ALA A 114 3.29 -36.64 -1.29
CA ALA A 114 3.00 -36.58 0.14
C ALA A 114 4.17 -35.96 0.93
N LEU A 115 5.41 -36.31 0.62
CA LEU A 115 6.61 -35.70 1.23
C LEU A 115 6.66 -34.19 0.99
N LYS A 116 6.42 -33.75 -0.25
CA LYS A 116 6.37 -32.31 -0.61
C LYS A 116 5.27 -31.57 0.14
N ASN A 117 4.05 -32.12 0.16
CA ASN A 117 2.95 -31.48 0.88
C ASN A 117 3.22 -31.43 2.40
N MET A 118 3.81 -32.49 2.96
CA MET A 118 4.16 -32.52 4.37
C MET A 118 5.23 -31.47 4.72
N TYR A 119 6.23 -31.30 3.86
CA TYR A 119 7.22 -30.23 4.00
C TYR A 119 6.55 -28.85 4.14
N GLY A 120 5.66 -28.49 3.21
CA GLY A 120 4.93 -27.21 3.26
C GLY A 120 4.04 -27.06 4.51
N ILE A 121 3.31 -28.12 4.88
CA ILE A 121 2.47 -28.13 6.10
C ILE A 121 3.31 -27.91 7.36
N CYS A 122 4.47 -28.57 7.47
CA CYS A 122 5.37 -28.39 8.61
C CYS A 122 5.94 -26.97 8.67
N LEU A 123 6.23 -26.33 7.53
CA LEU A 123 6.61 -24.91 7.51
C LEU A 123 5.49 -24.00 8.03
N GLU A 124 4.26 -24.20 7.56
CA GLU A 124 3.08 -23.43 8.01
C GLU A 124 2.80 -23.61 9.51
N LEU A 125 3.07 -24.82 10.05
CA LEU A 125 2.96 -25.13 11.48
C LEU A 125 4.20 -24.73 12.30
N LYS A 126 5.23 -24.15 11.68
CA LYS A 126 6.53 -23.80 12.30
C LYS A 126 7.29 -25.00 12.89
N GLU A 127 7.06 -26.20 12.35
CA GLU A 127 7.69 -27.47 12.71
C GLU A 127 8.93 -27.74 11.84
N TYR A 128 9.96 -26.90 11.95
CA TYR A 128 11.08 -26.88 11.00
C TYR A 128 11.92 -28.17 10.99
N GLN A 129 12.04 -28.86 12.13
CA GLN A 129 12.79 -30.11 12.22
C GLN A 129 12.12 -31.23 11.40
N ASP A 130 10.79 -31.31 11.46
CA ASP A 130 10.00 -32.24 10.67
C ASP A 130 10.06 -31.86 9.18
N ALA A 131 9.98 -30.56 8.85
CA ALA A 131 10.16 -30.09 7.49
C ALA A 131 11.51 -30.55 6.90
N CYS A 132 12.63 -30.39 7.62
CA CYS A 132 13.94 -30.89 7.20
C CYS A 132 13.96 -32.40 6.98
N LEU A 133 13.30 -33.18 7.83
CA LEU A 133 13.21 -34.64 7.71
C LEU A 133 12.48 -35.03 6.41
N TYR A 134 11.32 -34.42 6.13
CA TYR A 134 10.55 -34.74 4.93
C TYR A 134 11.24 -34.26 3.65
N LEU A 135 11.88 -33.08 3.70
CA LEU A 135 12.72 -32.60 2.60
C LEU A 135 13.86 -33.58 2.34
N SER A 136 14.58 -34.03 3.37
CA SER A 136 15.69 -35.00 3.20
C SER A 136 15.24 -36.28 2.50
N LYS A 137 14.03 -36.78 2.81
CA LYS A 137 13.43 -37.98 2.17
C LYS A 137 12.96 -37.76 0.73
N TYR A 138 12.70 -36.51 0.32
CA TYR A 138 12.32 -36.17 -1.05
C TYR A 138 13.50 -36.48 -2.00
N LYS A 139 13.26 -37.24 -3.07
CA LYS A 139 14.31 -37.86 -3.90
C LYS A 139 14.69 -37.05 -5.13
N ASP A 140 13.77 -36.25 -5.67
CA ASP A 140 14.06 -35.48 -6.87
C ASP A 140 15.06 -34.37 -6.52
N THR A 141 16.18 -34.36 -7.23
CA THR A 141 17.25 -33.36 -7.09
C THR A 141 17.22 -32.35 -8.23
N ASN A 142 16.34 -32.50 -9.21
CA ASN A 142 16.15 -31.51 -10.25
C ASN A 142 15.32 -30.35 -9.71
N ILE A 143 15.97 -29.21 -9.47
CA ILE A 143 15.28 -28.02 -8.96
C ILE A 143 14.22 -27.48 -9.92
N PHE A 144 14.34 -27.75 -11.22
CA PHE A 144 13.40 -27.27 -12.23
C PHE A 144 12.16 -28.16 -12.36
N SER A 145 12.06 -29.25 -11.59
CA SER A 145 10.83 -30.05 -11.59
C SER A 145 9.69 -29.26 -10.92
N PRO A 146 8.43 -29.43 -11.39
CA PRO A 146 7.30 -28.67 -10.85
C PRO A 146 7.10 -28.81 -9.32
N MET A 147 7.51 -29.94 -8.73
CA MET A 147 7.43 -30.14 -7.28
C MET A 147 8.61 -29.51 -6.54
N SER A 148 9.82 -29.55 -7.09
CA SER A 148 10.98 -28.86 -6.51
C SER A 148 10.78 -27.34 -6.51
N ILE A 149 10.22 -26.78 -7.59
CA ILE A 149 9.85 -25.35 -7.64
C ILE A 149 8.90 -25.01 -6.49
N GLN A 150 7.86 -25.82 -6.27
CA GLN A 150 6.93 -25.62 -5.16
C GLN A 150 7.62 -25.73 -3.79
N ILE A 151 8.60 -26.62 -3.62
CA ILE A 151 9.39 -26.68 -2.36
C ILE A 151 10.08 -25.34 -2.10
N ILE A 152 10.68 -24.74 -3.12
CA ILE A 152 11.35 -23.44 -3.01
C ILE A 152 10.33 -22.32 -2.73
N GLU A 153 9.17 -22.34 -3.38
CA GLU A 153 8.09 -21.37 -3.13
C GLU A 153 7.56 -21.46 -1.68
N GLU A 154 7.37 -22.67 -1.14
CA GLU A 154 6.92 -22.88 0.25
C GLU A 154 7.98 -22.37 1.24
N TYR A 155 9.27 -22.59 0.95
CA TYR A 155 10.37 -22.02 1.73
C TYR A 155 10.39 -20.49 1.67
N GLN A 156 10.21 -19.90 0.49
CA GLN A 156 10.10 -18.46 0.32
C GLN A 156 8.94 -17.88 1.15
N ASN A 157 7.76 -18.50 1.08
CA ASN A 157 6.60 -18.09 1.87
C ASN A 157 6.90 -18.15 3.38
N ALA A 158 7.57 -19.20 3.85
CA ALA A 158 7.95 -19.33 5.25
C ALA A 158 8.89 -18.20 5.71
N ILE A 159 9.85 -17.78 4.87
CA ILE A 159 10.70 -16.62 5.13
C ILE A 159 9.85 -15.34 5.21
N GLU A 160 8.93 -15.13 4.26
CA GLU A 160 8.07 -13.94 4.25
C GLU A 160 7.20 -13.85 5.50
N TYR A 161 6.63 -14.96 5.96
CA TYR A 161 5.88 -15.01 7.23
C TYR A 161 6.78 -14.74 8.43
N ALA A 162 7.97 -15.35 8.47
CA ALA A 162 8.93 -15.13 9.55
C ALA A 162 9.40 -13.67 9.64
N ASN A 163 9.56 -12.99 8.50
CA ASN A 163 9.95 -11.59 8.43
C ASN A 163 8.85 -10.62 8.87
N ARG A 164 7.57 -11.02 8.83
CA ARG A 164 6.43 -10.20 9.29
C ARG A 164 6.27 -10.22 10.81
N ASP A 165 6.59 -11.34 11.44
CA ASP A 165 6.54 -11.51 12.89
C ASP A 165 7.76 -10.85 13.57
N ASN A 166 7.71 -10.70 14.90
CA ASN A 166 8.87 -10.29 15.68
C ASN A 166 10.02 -11.30 15.55
N TYR A 167 11.26 -10.81 15.59
CA TYR A 167 12.46 -11.64 15.52
C TYR A 167 12.40 -12.80 16.54
N SER A 168 12.68 -14.01 16.06
CA SER A 168 12.71 -15.22 16.87
C SER A 168 13.92 -16.07 16.53
N GLN A 169 14.79 -16.27 17.52
CA GLN A 169 15.98 -17.10 17.41
C GLN A 169 15.64 -18.55 17.00
N THR A 170 14.57 -19.13 17.56
CA THR A 170 14.11 -20.48 17.23
C THR A 170 13.68 -20.61 15.76
N ILE A 171 12.97 -19.60 15.24
CA ILE A 171 12.56 -19.59 13.82
C ILE A 171 13.80 -19.47 12.92
N LYS A 172 14.73 -18.57 13.26
CA LYS A 172 15.99 -18.41 12.53
C LYS A 172 16.75 -19.73 12.43
N GLU A 173 16.95 -20.43 13.54
CA GLU A 173 17.68 -21.72 13.59
C GLU A 173 16.97 -22.83 12.81
N GLY A 174 15.64 -22.86 12.86
CA GLY A 174 14.84 -23.80 12.07
C GLY A 174 15.01 -23.58 10.57
N LEU A 175 14.89 -22.33 10.12
CA LEU A 175 15.04 -21.96 8.72
C LEU A 175 16.49 -22.09 8.24
N ASP A 176 17.50 -21.86 9.10
CA ASP A 176 18.92 -22.05 8.76
C ASP A 176 19.19 -23.51 8.32
N LYS A 177 18.69 -24.48 9.12
CA LYS A 177 18.78 -25.90 8.78
C LYS A 177 18.08 -26.26 7.48
N ILE A 178 16.94 -25.61 7.19
CA ILE A 178 16.22 -25.81 5.93
C ILE A 178 17.05 -25.27 4.76
N THR A 179 17.63 -24.09 4.90
CA THR A 179 18.53 -23.47 3.91
C THR A 179 19.66 -24.42 3.55
N ASP A 180 20.38 -24.93 4.55
CA ASP A 180 21.49 -25.87 4.34
C ASP A 180 21.01 -27.18 3.68
N THR A 181 19.85 -27.70 4.09
CA THR A 181 19.26 -28.92 3.50
C THR A 181 18.91 -28.72 2.02
N LEU A 182 18.39 -27.55 1.66
CA LEU A 182 18.06 -27.19 0.28
C LEU A 182 19.32 -27.10 -0.58
N PHE A 183 20.38 -26.43 -0.11
CA PHE A 183 21.65 -26.35 -0.83
C PHE A 183 22.31 -27.71 -0.99
N ASN A 184 22.31 -28.55 0.05
CA ASN A 184 22.84 -29.90 -0.03
C ASN A 184 22.09 -30.78 -1.04
N LYS A 185 20.78 -30.54 -1.22
CA LYS A 185 19.93 -31.34 -2.11
C LYS A 185 19.97 -30.88 -3.56
N PHE A 186 19.83 -29.59 -3.79
CA PHE A 186 19.64 -29.01 -5.13
C PHE A 186 20.92 -28.37 -5.67
N GLY A 187 21.96 -28.24 -4.86
CA GLY A 187 23.16 -27.48 -5.19
C GLY A 187 22.87 -25.98 -5.27
N MET A 188 23.91 -25.21 -5.56
CA MET A 188 23.75 -23.79 -5.89
C MET A 188 23.08 -23.64 -7.25
N ASN A 189 22.20 -22.66 -7.37
CA ASN A 189 21.55 -22.24 -8.61
C ASN A 189 20.89 -20.87 -8.40
N ALA A 190 20.59 -20.16 -9.50
CA ALA A 190 20.03 -18.81 -9.44
C ALA A 190 18.75 -18.68 -8.58
N GLY A 191 17.83 -19.63 -8.70
CA GLY A 191 16.53 -19.59 -8.01
C GLY A 191 16.68 -19.73 -6.49
N LEU A 192 17.37 -20.78 -6.04
CA LEU A 192 17.60 -21.01 -4.62
C LEU A 192 18.51 -19.94 -4.01
N CYS A 193 19.54 -19.48 -4.73
CA CYS A 193 20.37 -18.38 -4.27
C CYS A 193 19.55 -17.10 -4.04
N GLY A 194 18.61 -16.77 -4.94
CA GLY A 194 17.72 -15.64 -4.77
C GLY A 194 16.88 -15.70 -3.49
N VAL A 195 16.26 -16.85 -3.23
CA VAL A 195 15.43 -17.05 -2.01
C VAL A 195 16.29 -17.08 -0.74
N ALA A 196 17.47 -17.71 -0.78
CA ALA A 196 18.40 -17.72 0.35
C ALA A 196 18.96 -16.33 0.67
N ILE A 197 19.20 -15.47 -0.32
CA ILE A 197 19.54 -14.05 -0.10
C ILE A 197 18.41 -13.35 0.67
N MET A 198 17.14 -13.60 0.32
CA MET A 198 16.00 -13.05 1.08
C MET A 198 15.97 -13.52 2.53
N TYR A 199 16.30 -14.79 2.78
CA TYR A 199 16.44 -15.32 4.14
C TYR A 199 17.53 -14.58 4.92
N TYR A 200 18.75 -14.51 4.37
CA TYR A 200 19.89 -13.89 5.05
C TYR A 200 19.68 -12.40 5.33
N LEU A 201 19.00 -11.67 4.44
CA LEU A 201 18.67 -10.25 4.67
C LEU A 201 17.49 -10.04 5.62
N GLY A 202 16.63 -11.05 5.79
CA GLY A 202 15.49 -11.02 6.69
C GLY A 202 15.83 -11.64 8.05
N ILE A 203 15.03 -12.63 8.44
CA ILE A 203 15.13 -13.36 9.72
C ILE A 203 16.50 -14.03 9.96
N GLY A 204 17.25 -14.31 8.88
CA GLY A 204 18.63 -14.81 8.96
C GLY A 204 19.61 -13.78 9.52
N ASN A 205 19.36 -12.49 9.32
CA ASN A 205 20.15 -11.36 9.81
C ASN A 205 21.67 -11.52 9.59
N ASP A 206 22.08 -11.88 8.38
CA ASP A 206 23.48 -12.11 7.97
C ASP A 206 23.74 -11.48 6.59
N THR A 207 23.91 -10.15 6.58
CA THR A 207 24.10 -9.36 5.36
C THR A 207 25.37 -9.79 4.60
N ILE A 208 26.42 -10.18 5.32
CA ILE A 208 27.70 -10.59 4.74
C ILE A 208 27.53 -11.89 3.96
N ARG A 209 26.86 -12.90 4.54
CA ARG A 209 26.59 -14.16 3.85
C ARG A 209 25.66 -13.96 2.65
N ALA A 210 24.67 -13.06 2.75
CA ALA A 210 23.84 -12.67 1.61
C ALA A 210 24.68 -12.08 0.47
N TYR A 211 25.63 -11.19 0.80
CA TYR A 211 26.51 -10.55 -0.18
C TYR A 211 27.41 -11.56 -0.90
N GLU A 212 28.10 -12.42 -0.16
CA GLU A 212 29.02 -13.43 -0.72
C GLU A 212 28.26 -14.47 -1.57
N LEU A 213 27.08 -14.91 -1.12
CA LEU A 213 26.24 -15.80 -1.90
C LEU A 213 25.79 -15.14 -3.22
N GLY A 214 25.36 -13.89 -3.16
CA GLY A 214 24.97 -13.12 -4.34
C GLY A 214 26.10 -12.98 -5.35
N LYS A 215 27.32 -12.67 -4.89
CA LYS A 215 28.51 -12.57 -5.75
C LYS A 215 28.82 -13.87 -6.47
N ARG A 216 28.89 -14.99 -5.74
CA ARG A 216 29.14 -16.30 -6.36
C ARG A 216 28.03 -16.67 -7.36
N CYS A 217 26.78 -16.35 -7.02
CA CYS A 217 25.64 -16.63 -7.89
C CYS A 217 25.75 -15.90 -9.24
N ILE A 218 26.16 -14.63 -9.28
CA ILE A 218 26.27 -13.89 -10.54
C ILE A 218 27.48 -14.30 -11.40
N GLU A 219 28.52 -14.90 -10.79
CA GLU A 219 29.67 -15.45 -11.52
C GLU A 219 29.27 -16.66 -12.38
N GLU A 220 28.37 -17.51 -11.86
CA GLU A 220 27.90 -18.70 -12.57
C GLU A 220 26.58 -18.47 -13.35
N TRP A 221 25.65 -17.70 -12.78
CA TRP A 221 24.31 -17.45 -13.33
C TRP A 221 23.94 -15.95 -13.31
N PRO A 222 24.52 -15.13 -14.19
CA PRO A 222 24.21 -13.71 -14.27
C PRO A 222 22.72 -13.50 -14.58
N ASN A 223 22.01 -12.84 -13.67
CA ASN A 223 20.59 -12.54 -13.84
C ASN A 223 20.21 -11.22 -13.18
N SER A 224 19.22 -10.54 -13.77
CA SER A 224 18.76 -9.21 -13.32
C SER A 224 18.37 -9.19 -11.84
N SER A 225 17.69 -10.21 -11.34
CA SER A 225 17.17 -10.24 -9.97
C SER A 225 18.29 -10.26 -8.93
N THR A 226 19.30 -11.12 -9.10
CA THR A 226 20.44 -11.20 -8.17
C THR A 226 21.30 -9.93 -8.20
N TYR A 227 21.54 -9.35 -9.38
CA TYR A 227 22.22 -8.05 -9.49
C TYR A 227 21.44 -6.94 -8.77
N ASN A 228 20.11 -6.90 -8.90
CA ASN A 228 19.27 -5.96 -8.18
C ASN A 228 19.35 -6.16 -6.65
N SER A 229 19.35 -7.40 -6.17
CA SER A 229 19.56 -7.71 -4.75
C SER A 229 20.93 -7.24 -4.25
N LEU A 230 22.00 -7.53 -5.00
CA LEU A 230 23.36 -7.07 -4.67
C LEU A 230 23.46 -5.54 -4.58
N GLY A 231 22.78 -4.82 -5.47
CA GLY A 231 22.67 -3.37 -5.40
C GLY A 231 22.15 -2.89 -4.04
N TRP A 232 21.05 -3.48 -3.56
CA TRP A 232 20.49 -3.16 -2.23
C TRP A 232 21.41 -3.57 -1.08
N ILE A 233 22.01 -4.76 -1.15
CA ILE A 233 22.95 -5.26 -0.13
C ILE A 233 24.13 -4.29 0.03
N CYS A 234 24.66 -3.78 -1.09
CA CYS A 234 25.76 -2.82 -1.09
C CYS A 234 25.43 -1.48 -0.41
N LEU A 235 24.15 -1.09 -0.37
CA LEU A 235 23.71 0.13 0.33
C LEU A 235 23.50 -0.08 1.84
N ASN A 236 23.49 -1.32 2.33
CA ASN A 236 23.34 -1.63 3.74
C ASN A 236 24.48 -1.02 4.58
N SER A 237 24.17 -0.59 5.81
CA SER A 237 25.14 0.02 6.74
C SER A 237 26.28 -0.92 7.16
N GLU A 238 26.17 -2.23 6.99
CA GLU A 238 27.26 -3.18 7.27
C GLU A 238 28.23 -3.29 6.09
N ILE A 239 27.73 -3.22 4.85
CA ILE A 239 28.54 -3.40 3.64
C ILE A 239 29.12 -2.07 3.16
N LYS A 240 28.32 -1.00 3.11
CA LYS A 240 28.70 0.38 2.73
C LYS A 240 29.47 0.50 1.41
N ARG A 241 29.15 -0.32 0.40
CA ARG A 241 29.80 -0.32 -0.93
C ARG A 241 28.96 0.45 -1.94
N LYS A 242 28.80 1.76 -1.71
CA LYS A 242 27.83 2.59 -2.44
C LYS A 242 28.12 2.68 -3.94
N GLU A 243 29.38 2.72 -4.35
CA GLU A 243 29.77 2.76 -5.77
C GLU A 243 29.46 1.42 -6.49
N ASP A 244 29.65 0.30 -5.81
CA ASP A 244 29.33 -1.02 -6.37
C ASP A 244 27.81 -1.19 -6.54
N ALA A 245 27.01 -0.61 -5.65
CA ALA A 245 25.56 -0.61 -5.79
C ALA A 245 25.11 -0.02 -7.13
N ILE A 246 25.71 1.09 -7.55
CA ILE A 246 25.44 1.71 -8.86
C ILE A 246 25.75 0.72 -10.00
N SER A 247 26.92 0.09 -9.96
CA SER A 247 27.36 -0.85 -10.99
C SER A 247 26.42 -2.06 -11.09
N TYR A 248 26.01 -2.61 -9.94
CA TYR A 248 25.08 -3.73 -9.89
C TYR A 248 23.68 -3.36 -10.39
N PHE A 249 23.13 -2.21 -10.02
CA PHE A 249 21.83 -1.79 -10.55
C PHE A 249 21.86 -1.52 -12.05
N LEU A 250 22.93 -0.92 -12.58
CA LEU A 250 23.09 -0.75 -14.03
C LEU A 250 23.12 -2.09 -14.75
N LYS A 251 23.86 -3.08 -14.22
CA LYS A 251 23.91 -4.42 -14.81
C LYS A 251 22.56 -5.14 -14.72
N ALA A 252 21.82 -4.95 -13.62
CA ALA A 252 20.46 -5.47 -13.49
C ALA A 252 19.52 -4.90 -14.56
N ILE A 253 19.57 -3.58 -14.82
CA ILE A 253 18.78 -2.93 -15.88
C ILE A 253 19.13 -3.50 -17.26
N GLU A 254 20.42 -3.70 -17.54
CA GLU A 254 20.91 -4.26 -18.82
C GLU A 254 20.41 -5.69 -19.05
N LEU A 255 20.41 -6.53 -18.01
CA LEU A 255 20.02 -7.94 -18.10
C LEU A 255 18.50 -8.17 -18.02
N SER A 256 17.72 -7.16 -17.65
CA SER A 256 16.27 -7.29 -17.56
C SER A 256 15.64 -7.26 -18.96
N ASN A 257 14.75 -8.21 -19.24
CA ASN A 257 13.96 -8.23 -20.48
C ASN A 257 12.54 -7.67 -20.30
N ASP A 258 12.14 -7.37 -19.07
CA ASP A 258 10.82 -6.86 -18.73
C ASP A 258 10.90 -5.36 -18.42
N ASP A 259 10.18 -4.54 -19.21
CA ASP A 259 10.20 -3.08 -19.05
C ASP A 259 9.65 -2.62 -17.69
N LYS A 260 8.74 -3.41 -17.10
CA LYS A 260 8.24 -3.15 -15.75
C LYS A 260 9.35 -3.36 -14.72
N GLN A 261 10.04 -4.49 -14.76
CA GLN A 261 11.20 -4.76 -13.91
C GLN A 261 12.31 -3.70 -14.11
N LYS A 262 12.62 -3.30 -15.35
CA LYS A 262 13.58 -2.20 -15.62
C LYS A 262 13.18 -0.91 -14.93
N THR A 263 11.92 -0.54 -14.99
CA THR A 263 11.41 0.69 -14.35
C THR A 263 11.56 0.63 -12.84
N GLN A 264 11.27 -0.53 -12.23
CA GLN A 264 11.49 -0.76 -10.79
C GLN A 264 12.98 -0.65 -10.42
N ILE A 265 13.87 -1.30 -11.18
CA ILE A 265 15.32 -1.26 -10.91
C ILE A 265 15.87 0.16 -11.11
N ARG A 266 15.36 0.94 -12.08
CA ARG A 266 15.72 2.37 -12.22
C ARG A 266 15.37 3.19 -10.98
N GLY A 267 14.27 2.88 -10.30
CA GLY A 267 13.94 3.48 -8.99
C GLY A 267 14.99 3.13 -7.92
N ASN A 268 15.47 1.89 -7.88
CA ASN A 268 16.52 1.47 -6.95
C ASN A 268 17.88 2.11 -7.29
N TYR A 269 18.19 2.21 -8.59
CA TYR A 269 19.36 2.91 -9.10
C TYR A 269 19.37 4.39 -8.70
N PHE A 270 18.21 5.06 -8.74
CA PHE A 270 18.06 6.43 -8.24
C PHE A 270 18.48 6.56 -6.77
N VAL A 271 18.06 5.62 -5.91
CA VAL A 271 18.47 5.60 -4.48
C VAL A 271 19.98 5.45 -4.35
N ALA A 272 20.62 4.59 -5.15
CA ALA A 272 22.07 4.46 -5.15
C ALA A 272 22.78 5.75 -5.57
N LEU A 273 22.29 6.45 -6.61
CA LEU A 273 22.84 7.74 -7.02
C LEU A 273 22.70 8.80 -5.91
N MET A 274 21.55 8.84 -5.24
CA MET A 274 21.27 9.71 -4.11
C MET A 274 22.24 9.48 -2.94
N GLU A 275 22.52 8.21 -2.61
CA GLU A 275 23.44 7.84 -1.53
C GLU A 275 24.91 8.15 -1.85
N ASN A 276 25.29 8.18 -3.12
CA ASN A 276 26.59 8.61 -3.62
C ASN A 276 26.67 10.12 -3.93
N LYS A 277 25.61 10.90 -3.63
CA LYS A 277 25.53 12.34 -3.90
C LYS A 277 25.69 12.70 -5.39
N HIS A 278 25.39 11.79 -6.31
CA HIS A 278 25.37 12.07 -7.74
C HIS A 278 24.05 12.77 -8.14
N PHE A 279 23.80 13.94 -7.56
CA PHE A 279 22.50 14.61 -7.62
C PHE A 279 22.06 14.99 -9.03
N GLU A 280 22.97 15.43 -9.90
CA GLU A 280 22.63 15.77 -11.29
C GLU A 280 22.10 14.57 -12.09
N LYS A 281 22.77 13.42 -11.95
CA LYS A 281 22.33 12.16 -12.59
C LYS A 281 21.02 11.66 -11.98
N ALA A 282 20.88 11.77 -10.65
CA ALA A 282 19.66 11.39 -9.94
C ALA A 282 18.46 12.25 -10.38
N GLU A 283 18.66 13.56 -10.53
CA GLU A 283 17.63 14.50 -10.96
C GLU A 283 17.13 14.19 -12.36
N LYS A 284 18.04 13.99 -13.31
CA LYS A 284 17.67 13.61 -14.68
C LYS A 284 16.86 12.30 -14.68
N LEU A 285 17.33 11.30 -13.94
CA LEU A 285 16.68 9.99 -13.87
C LEU A 285 15.27 10.07 -13.26
N ILE A 286 15.10 10.78 -12.15
CA ILE A 286 13.79 10.85 -11.48
C ILE A 286 12.79 11.66 -12.29
N LEU A 287 13.22 12.71 -13.00
CA LEU A 287 12.35 13.46 -13.91
C LEU A 287 11.90 12.59 -15.10
N ASP A 288 12.78 11.75 -15.64
CA ASP A 288 12.42 10.78 -16.68
C ASP A 288 11.46 9.71 -16.14
N LEU A 289 11.68 9.22 -14.91
CA LEU A 289 10.77 8.27 -14.24
C LEU A 289 9.40 8.87 -13.96
N ILE A 290 9.33 10.14 -13.55
CA ILE A 290 8.05 10.86 -13.36
C ILE A 290 7.28 10.97 -14.67
N LYS A 291 7.97 11.25 -15.79
CA LYS A 291 7.32 11.31 -17.11
C LYS A 291 6.77 9.95 -17.55
N ILE A 292 7.51 8.87 -17.31
CA ILE A 292 7.11 7.50 -17.71
C ILE A 292 6.02 6.95 -16.78
N ASN A 293 6.17 7.15 -15.47
CA ASN A 293 5.26 6.64 -14.45
C ASN A 293 5.04 7.67 -13.33
N PRO A 294 4.09 8.60 -13.50
CA PRO A 294 3.80 9.61 -12.48
C PRO A 294 3.03 8.97 -11.32
N CYS A 295 3.73 8.72 -10.21
CA CYS A 295 3.17 8.11 -9.00
C CYS A 295 3.71 8.77 -7.73
N ASN A 296 3.01 8.58 -6.60
CA ASN A 296 3.37 9.12 -5.29
C ASN A 296 4.85 8.82 -4.92
N GLN A 297 5.32 7.59 -5.15
CA GLN A 297 6.70 7.21 -4.83
C GLN A 297 7.73 8.07 -5.59
N ASN A 298 7.51 8.31 -6.89
CA ASN A 298 8.44 9.09 -7.70
C ASN A 298 8.42 10.58 -7.30
N PHE A 299 7.25 11.11 -6.93
CA PHE A 299 7.12 12.47 -6.40
C PHE A 299 7.83 12.62 -5.05
N SER A 300 7.64 11.67 -4.14
CA SER A 300 8.29 11.63 -2.82
C SER A 300 9.82 11.52 -2.95
N ASN A 301 10.30 10.65 -3.84
CA ASN A 301 11.71 10.51 -4.17
C ASN A 301 12.32 11.81 -4.70
N TYR A 302 11.60 12.54 -5.58
CA TYR A 302 12.09 13.81 -6.08
C TYR A 302 12.12 14.89 -4.99
N ALA A 303 11.10 14.92 -4.11
CA ALA A 303 11.08 15.78 -2.94
C ALA A 303 12.29 15.53 -2.02
N GLU A 304 12.65 14.27 -1.77
CA GLU A 304 13.83 13.91 -0.99
C GLU A 304 15.14 14.37 -1.66
N LEU A 305 15.27 14.24 -2.98
CA LEU A 305 16.42 14.78 -3.73
C LEU A 305 16.55 16.30 -3.56
N LEU A 306 15.46 17.03 -3.80
CA LEU A 306 15.43 18.49 -3.66
C LEU A 306 15.74 18.93 -2.23
N LYS A 307 15.24 18.20 -1.22
CA LYS A 307 15.56 18.40 0.20
C LYS A 307 17.07 18.26 0.43
N ARG A 308 17.72 17.23 -0.12
CA ARG A 308 19.18 17.02 0.00
C ARG A 308 20.00 18.10 -0.73
N GLN A 309 19.48 18.66 -1.81
CA GLN A 309 20.08 19.79 -2.53
C GLN A 309 19.85 21.15 -1.82
N GLY A 310 18.98 21.22 -0.79
CA GLY A 310 18.65 22.46 -0.08
C GLY A 310 17.54 23.30 -0.74
N ARG A 311 16.89 22.79 -1.79
CA ARG A 311 15.79 23.44 -2.52
C ARG A 311 14.45 23.20 -1.82
N PHE A 312 14.30 23.74 -0.61
CA PHE A 312 13.22 23.33 0.30
C PHE A 312 11.80 23.69 -0.18
N GLU A 313 11.62 24.83 -0.85
CA GLU A 313 10.29 25.23 -1.34
C GLU A 313 9.79 24.31 -2.46
N GLU A 314 10.67 23.98 -3.42
CA GLU A 314 10.38 23.01 -4.48
C GLU A 314 10.17 21.61 -3.89
N ALA A 315 11.03 21.20 -2.95
CA ALA A 315 10.89 19.93 -2.25
C ALA A 315 9.52 19.81 -1.55
N LEU A 316 9.09 20.88 -0.86
CA LEU A 316 7.79 20.92 -0.21
C LEU A 316 6.64 20.80 -1.22
N GLY A 317 6.74 21.45 -2.38
CA GLY A 317 5.77 21.33 -3.47
C GLY A 317 5.60 19.89 -3.94
N TRP A 318 6.71 19.19 -4.20
CA TRP A 318 6.67 17.79 -4.64
C TRP A 318 6.23 16.82 -3.53
N GLY A 319 6.63 17.06 -2.29
CA GLY A 319 6.16 16.28 -1.13
C GLY A 319 4.65 16.40 -0.93
N ASN A 320 4.10 17.60 -1.05
CA ASN A 320 2.64 17.81 -0.99
C ASN A 320 1.92 17.13 -2.17
N LYS A 321 2.47 17.21 -3.39
CA LYS A 321 1.94 16.49 -4.57
C LYS A 321 1.84 14.98 -4.30
N ALA A 322 2.84 14.40 -3.65
CA ALA A 322 2.81 13.00 -3.26
C ALA A 322 1.69 12.71 -2.22
N LEU A 323 1.58 13.53 -1.17
CA LEU A 323 0.58 13.38 -0.11
C LEU A 323 -0.87 13.61 -0.57
N PHE A 324 -1.09 14.45 -1.59
CA PHE A 324 -2.41 14.64 -2.19
C PHE A 324 -2.97 13.35 -2.77
N LEU A 325 -2.11 12.52 -3.38
CA LEU A 325 -2.51 11.24 -3.94
C LEU A 325 -2.78 10.18 -2.87
N ILE A 326 -1.88 10.07 -1.91
CA ILE A 326 -1.95 9.13 -0.79
C ILE A 326 -1.10 9.65 0.37
N GLU A 327 -1.65 9.58 1.57
CA GLU A 327 -0.93 9.88 2.81
C GLU A 327 -0.19 8.62 3.26
N ASP A 328 1.13 8.66 3.19
CA ASP A 328 2.03 7.60 3.60
C ASP A 328 3.10 8.11 4.58
N ASP A 329 3.54 7.23 5.47
CA ASP A 329 4.50 7.52 6.53
C ASP A 329 5.84 8.04 6.00
N THR A 330 6.37 7.45 4.92
CA THR A 330 7.67 7.86 4.37
C THR A 330 7.65 9.28 3.82
N THR A 331 6.62 9.65 3.08
CA THR A 331 6.46 11.00 2.53
C THR A 331 6.16 12.02 3.62
N LEU A 332 5.34 11.66 4.62
CA LEU A 332 5.10 12.51 5.79
C LEU A 332 6.40 12.84 6.53
N LEU A 333 7.29 11.87 6.70
CA LEU A 333 8.60 12.09 7.31
C LEU A 333 9.46 13.05 6.49
N VAL A 334 9.52 12.88 5.16
CA VAL A 334 10.24 13.78 4.25
C VAL A 334 9.70 15.22 4.35
N VAL A 335 8.38 15.39 4.35
CA VAL A 335 7.73 16.71 4.46
C VAL A 335 7.95 17.33 5.84
N ALA A 336 7.89 16.55 6.91
CA ALA A 336 8.21 17.01 8.26
C ALA A 336 9.64 17.55 8.37
N ASP A 337 10.60 16.81 7.80
CA ASP A 337 12.00 17.24 7.73
C ASP A 337 12.19 18.53 6.92
N ILE A 338 11.48 18.67 5.80
CA ILE A 338 11.51 19.90 4.98
C ILE A 338 11.01 21.08 5.82
N TYR A 339 9.85 20.96 6.48
CA TYR A 339 9.33 22.01 7.37
C TYR A 339 10.32 22.36 8.48
N LYS A 340 10.93 21.36 9.12
CA LYS A 340 11.95 21.57 10.15
C LYS A 340 13.15 22.35 9.60
N ARG A 341 13.67 22.00 8.42
CA ARG A 341 14.80 22.70 7.76
C ARG A 341 14.43 24.12 7.35
N MET A 342 13.16 24.37 7.01
CA MET A 342 12.60 25.71 6.78
C MET A 342 12.33 26.50 8.08
N LYS A 343 12.65 25.95 9.26
CA LYS A 343 12.36 26.51 10.59
C LYS A 343 10.86 26.70 10.89
N LYS A 344 10.00 25.97 10.18
CA LYS A 344 8.55 25.92 10.39
C LYS A 344 8.22 24.80 11.37
N TYR A 345 8.66 24.94 12.62
CA TYR A 345 8.65 23.85 13.59
C TYR A 345 7.25 23.37 13.99
N LYS A 346 6.24 24.26 13.98
CA LYS A 346 4.84 23.88 14.24
C LYS A 346 4.31 22.92 13.17
N ASP A 347 4.51 23.27 11.90
CA ASP A 347 4.13 22.44 10.76
C ASP A 347 4.89 21.11 10.77
N ALA A 348 6.19 21.14 11.13
CA ALA A 348 6.99 19.93 11.28
C ALA A 348 6.44 18.97 12.35
N VAL A 349 6.08 19.50 13.53
CA VAL A 349 5.47 18.71 14.62
C VAL A 349 4.17 18.06 14.17
N GLU A 350 3.31 18.79 13.46
CA GLU A 350 2.05 18.25 12.94
C GLU A 350 2.30 17.07 12.01
N MET A 351 3.21 17.22 11.04
CA MET A 351 3.57 16.15 10.11
C MET A 351 4.23 14.94 10.80
N TYR A 352 5.11 15.16 11.77
CA TYR A 352 5.68 14.06 12.56
C TYR A 352 4.63 13.31 13.39
N GLN A 353 3.65 14.01 13.98
CA GLN A 353 2.56 13.40 14.73
C GLN A 353 1.65 12.57 13.84
N LEU A 354 1.33 13.06 12.64
CA LEU A 354 0.60 12.28 11.63
C LEU A 354 1.38 11.03 11.23
N CYS A 355 2.67 11.18 10.93
CA CYS A 355 3.56 10.07 10.59
C CYS A 355 3.58 8.99 11.69
N LEU A 356 3.69 9.39 12.97
CA LEU A 356 3.63 8.49 14.12
C LEU A 356 2.29 7.75 14.23
N GLY A 357 1.18 8.46 13.96
CA GLY A 357 -0.16 7.86 13.93
C GLY A 357 -0.30 6.80 12.83
N HIS A 358 0.27 7.03 11.65
CA HIS A 358 0.28 6.05 10.55
C HIS A 358 1.03 4.76 10.95
N ILE A 359 2.18 4.88 11.61
CA ILE A 359 2.97 3.72 12.08
C ILE A 359 2.22 2.93 13.15
N ASN A 360 1.61 3.61 14.12
CA ASN A 360 0.88 2.94 15.20
C ASN A 360 -0.37 2.21 14.70
N ALA A 361 -1.00 2.69 13.64
CA ALA A 361 -2.18 2.08 13.04
C ALA A 361 -1.89 0.74 12.33
N GLY A 362 -0.65 0.24 12.34
CA GLY A 362 -0.30 -1.16 12.04
C GLY A 362 -0.50 -1.61 10.59
N GLU A 363 -0.57 -0.67 9.64
CA GLU A 363 -0.85 -0.94 8.22
C GLU A 363 0.29 -0.51 7.30
N ASN A 364 1.54 -0.84 7.67
CA ASN A 364 2.76 -0.47 6.93
C ASN A 364 2.93 -1.19 5.58
N VAL A 365 1.85 -1.80 5.07
CA VAL A 365 1.74 -2.42 3.75
C VAL A 365 0.56 -1.74 3.04
N TYR A 366 0.81 -0.56 2.47
CA TYR A 366 -0.18 0.07 1.61
C TYR A 366 -0.19 -0.66 0.28
N LYS A 367 -1.17 -1.54 0.09
CA LYS A 367 -1.43 -2.14 -1.22
C LYS A 367 -2.46 -1.30 -1.94
N PHE A 368 -2.04 -0.62 -2.98
CA PHE A 368 -2.94 0.18 -3.81
C PHE A 368 -2.62 -0.02 -5.29
N ASN A 369 -3.61 0.24 -6.14
CA ASN A 369 -3.36 0.30 -7.57
C ASN A 369 -3.03 1.73 -7.94
N ASP A 370 -1.85 2.00 -8.48
CA ASP A 370 -1.53 3.32 -9.00
C ASP A 370 -2.52 3.76 -10.10
N THR A 371 -2.33 4.98 -10.58
CA THR A 371 -3.17 5.60 -11.61
C THR A 371 -3.20 4.79 -12.92
N ASN A 372 -2.22 3.93 -13.15
CA ASN A 372 -2.12 2.99 -14.28
C ASN A 372 -2.64 1.58 -13.94
N LYS A 373 -3.31 1.42 -12.79
CA LYS A 373 -3.84 0.16 -12.23
C LYS A 373 -2.76 -0.85 -11.81
N TYR A 374 -1.50 -0.44 -11.66
CA TYR A 374 -0.46 -1.31 -11.15
C TYR A 374 -0.56 -1.44 -9.64
N LYS A 375 -0.60 -2.68 -9.14
CA LYS A 375 -0.44 -2.95 -7.71
C LYS A 375 0.92 -2.46 -7.24
N MET A 376 0.91 -1.33 -6.55
CA MET A 376 2.00 -0.81 -5.76
C MET A 376 1.87 -1.27 -4.32
N TYR A 377 3.02 -1.33 -3.68
CA TYR A 377 3.17 -1.70 -2.29
C TYR A 377 4.09 -0.64 -1.69
N SER A 378 3.55 0.24 -0.84
CA SER A 378 4.43 0.93 0.11
C SER A 378 4.60 -0.03 1.28
N ILE A 379 5.69 -0.81 1.23
CA ILE A 379 6.12 -1.69 2.31
C ILE A 379 7.35 -1.04 2.91
N ALA A 380 7.21 -0.43 4.08
CA ALA A 380 8.37 -0.23 4.93
C ALA A 380 8.79 -1.64 5.39
N SER A 381 10.01 -2.07 5.03
CA SER A 381 10.54 -3.33 5.58
C SER A 381 10.57 -3.22 7.11
N ASN A 382 10.31 -4.31 7.85
CA ASN A 382 10.26 -4.25 9.32
C ASN A 382 11.56 -3.69 9.96
N ASN A 383 12.72 -3.88 9.32
CA ASN A 383 14.00 -3.27 9.73
C ASN A 383 14.07 -1.74 9.51
N SER A 384 13.21 -1.19 8.65
CA SER A 384 13.09 0.24 8.39
C SER A 384 12.14 0.95 9.37
N LEU A 385 11.22 0.24 10.02
CA LEU A 385 10.22 0.85 10.91
C LEU A 385 10.84 1.42 12.18
N ASP A 386 11.77 0.71 12.81
CA ASP A 386 12.52 1.22 13.97
C ASP A 386 13.33 2.48 13.62
N LEU A 387 13.88 2.54 12.40
CA LEU A 387 14.62 3.70 11.92
C LEU A 387 13.69 4.90 11.66
N ILE A 388 12.56 4.67 10.99
CA ILE A 388 11.54 5.70 10.74
C ILE A 388 11.00 6.21 12.08
N LEU A 389 10.64 5.31 13.00
CA LEU A 389 10.16 5.65 14.35
C LEU A 389 11.21 6.45 15.13
N TYR A 390 12.48 6.05 15.06
CA TYR A 390 13.58 6.79 15.66
C TYR A 390 13.69 8.22 15.10
N GLU A 391 13.66 8.40 13.77
CA GLU A 391 13.75 9.72 13.14
C GLU A 391 12.53 10.61 13.44
N ILE A 392 11.33 10.04 13.54
CA ILE A 392 10.11 10.76 13.93
C ILE A 392 10.23 11.27 15.37
N LEU A 393 10.56 10.39 16.31
CA LEU A 393 10.65 10.74 17.74
C LEU A 393 11.74 11.78 17.97
N LYS A 394 12.92 11.57 17.37
CA LYS A 394 14.01 12.56 17.37
C LYS A 394 13.57 13.89 16.76
N GLY A 395 12.83 13.85 15.66
CA GLY A 395 12.26 15.02 14.99
C GLY A 395 11.28 15.80 15.88
N LEU A 396 10.39 15.10 16.58
CA LEU A 396 9.44 15.68 17.54
C LEU A 396 10.14 16.34 18.71
N ILE A 397 11.02 15.59 19.40
CA ILE A 397 11.78 16.09 20.55
C ILE A 397 12.58 17.34 20.15
N SER A 398 13.30 17.27 19.02
CA SER A 398 14.06 18.40 18.50
C SER A 398 13.19 19.60 18.15
N SER A 399 12.02 19.39 17.53
CA SER A 399 11.14 20.48 17.09
C SER A 399 10.46 21.16 18.28
N PHE A 400 10.00 20.39 19.27
CA PHE A 400 9.46 20.94 20.52
C PHE A 400 10.52 21.69 21.33
N ASN A 401 11.75 21.16 21.41
CA ASN A 401 12.87 21.86 22.04
C ASN A 401 13.14 23.22 21.37
N LEU A 402 13.15 23.27 20.03
CA LEU A 402 13.33 24.52 19.27
C LEU A 402 12.16 25.50 19.44
N LEU A 403 10.95 24.99 19.70
CA LEU A 403 9.77 25.78 20.08
C LEU A 403 9.78 26.22 21.55
N ARG A 404 10.76 25.75 22.36
CA ARG A 404 10.84 25.92 23.82
C ARG A 404 9.66 25.30 24.58
N ASP A 405 9.01 24.31 23.98
CA ASP A 405 7.97 23.50 24.58
C ASP A 405 8.60 22.25 25.21
N TYR A 406 9.33 22.49 26.29
CA TYR A 406 10.17 21.45 26.93
C TYR A 406 9.35 20.34 27.57
N GLU A 407 8.11 20.63 28.00
CA GLU A 407 7.20 19.64 28.57
C GLU A 407 6.82 18.59 27.53
N ASN A 408 6.43 19.02 26.31
CA ASN A 408 6.17 18.09 25.22
C ASN A 408 7.45 17.38 24.76
N ALA A 409 8.59 18.09 24.71
CA ALA A 409 9.87 17.48 24.34
C ALA A 409 10.25 16.32 25.28
N LYS A 410 10.15 16.51 26.61
CA LYS A 410 10.40 15.46 27.60
C LYS A 410 9.36 14.34 27.53
N ALA A 411 8.08 14.65 27.31
CA ALA A 411 7.06 13.62 27.19
C ALA A 411 7.29 12.69 25.98
N TYR A 412 7.68 13.25 24.81
CA TYR A 412 8.04 12.43 23.66
C TYR A 412 9.38 11.69 23.83
N LEU A 413 10.30 12.21 24.66
CA LEU A 413 11.51 11.48 25.04
C LEU A 413 11.18 10.23 25.88
N GLU A 414 10.26 10.32 26.82
CA GLU A 414 9.81 9.16 27.61
C GLU A 414 9.10 8.12 26.72
N ILE A 415 8.26 8.57 25.78
CA ILE A 415 7.67 7.68 24.75
C ILE A 415 8.77 7.02 23.91
N ALA A 416 9.85 7.74 23.58
CA ALA A 416 10.96 7.20 22.80
C ALA A 416 11.75 6.13 23.55
N LYS A 417 12.01 6.34 24.85
CA LYS A 417 12.62 5.33 25.74
C LYS A 417 11.72 4.10 25.90
N GLU A 418 10.39 4.28 25.99
CA GLU A 418 9.41 3.19 26.07
C GLU A 418 9.40 2.34 24.78
N LYS A 419 9.39 2.99 23.61
CA LYS A 419 9.26 2.31 22.31
C LYS A 419 10.57 1.78 21.73
N LEU A 420 11.68 2.47 21.97
CA LEU A 420 13.01 2.14 21.43
C LEU A 420 14.07 2.12 22.54
N PRO A 421 13.94 1.27 23.56
CA PRO A 421 14.86 1.23 24.71
C PRO A 421 16.31 0.87 24.32
N GLN A 422 16.50 0.24 23.17
CA GLN A 422 17.81 -0.17 22.65
C GLN A 422 18.67 0.98 22.11
N LYS A 423 18.12 2.20 21.95
CA LYS A 423 18.85 3.35 21.41
C LYS A 423 19.42 4.20 22.56
N SER A 424 20.75 4.22 22.69
CA SER A 424 21.45 4.99 23.72
C SER A 424 21.39 6.51 23.52
N ASP A 425 21.11 6.99 22.29
CA ASP A 425 21.07 8.42 21.96
C ASP A 425 20.01 9.21 22.76
N TRP A 426 19.03 8.54 23.37
CA TRP A 426 18.03 9.17 24.23
C TRP A 426 18.64 9.79 25.50
N GLU A 427 19.75 9.24 26.01
CA GLU A 427 20.45 9.79 27.18
C GLU A 427 21.04 11.18 26.89
N ILE A 428 21.50 11.41 25.66
CA ILE A 428 22.03 12.70 25.22
C ILE A 428 20.91 13.76 25.27
N TRP A 429 19.70 13.40 24.80
CA TRP A 429 18.54 14.29 24.88
C TRP A 429 18.14 14.57 26.33
N ASP A 430 18.25 13.57 27.20
CA ASP A 430 17.90 13.71 28.61
C ASP A 430 18.78 14.73 29.33
N GLN A 431 20.07 14.76 29.00
CA GLN A 431 21.06 15.72 29.49
C GLN A 431 20.93 17.10 28.86
N THR A 432 20.43 17.18 27.61
CA THR A 432 20.33 18.44 26.86
C THR A 432 19.07 19.22 27.20
N LEU A 433 17.98 18.53 27.51
CA LEU A 433 16.71 19.15 27.86
C LEU A 433 16.70 19.64 29.32
N PRO A 434 16.02 20.74 29.64
CA PRO A 434 15.87 21.19 31.02
C PRO A 434 15.29 20.12 31.94
N GLU A 435 15.71 20.10 33.21
CA GLU A 435 15.11 19.26 34.25
C GLU A 435 13.69 19.75 34.56
N ILE A 436 12.71 19.09 33.95
CA ILE A 436 11.27 19.33 34.14
C ILE A 436 10.61 17.98 34.35
N GLU A 437 9.83 17.86 35.41
CA GLU A 437 9.02 16.67 35.67
C GLU A 437 7.79 16.69 34.74
N VAL A 438 7.68 15.67 33.89
CA VAL A 438 6.50 15.51 33.01
C VAL A 438 5.35 14.99 33.86
N THR A 439 4.25 15.75 33.91
CA THR A 439 3.06 15.31 34.64
C THR A 439 2.44 14.07 34.02
N LEU A 440 1.87 13.20 34.85
CA LEU A 440 1.13 12.02 34.41
C LEU A 440 -0.05 12.42 33.50
N GLU A 441 -0.64 13.58 33.75
CA GLU A 441 -1.69 14.21 32.95
C GLU A 441 -1.20 14.52 31.52
N LYS A 442 0.00 15.08 31.35
CA LYS A 442 0.55 15.41 30.03
C LYS A 442 0.80 14.16 29.18
N HIS A 443 1.30 13.10 29.81
CA HIS A 443 1.51 11.81 29.13
C HIS A 443 0.18 11.23 28.63
N LYS A 444 -0.89 11.33 29.45
CA LYS A 444 -2.24 10.92 29.05
C LYS A 444 -2.78 11.77 27.90
N GLU A 445 -2.58 13.09 27.94
CA GLU A 445 -2.99 14.02 26.87
C GLU A 445 -2.38 13.63 25.52
N ILE A 446 -1.07 13.40 25.47
CA ILE A 446 -0.36 12.99 24.24
C ILE A 446 -0.87 11.64 23.75
N LYS A 447 -1.02 10.64 24.63
CA LYS A 447 -1.57 9.34 24.26
C LYS A 447 -2.99 9.45 23.69
N MET A 448 -3.85 10.27 24.30
CA MET A 448 -5.19 10.54 23.78
C MET A 448 -5.15 11.19 22.40
N LYS A 449 -4.31 12.21 22.20
CA LYS A 449 -4.14 12.88 20.90
C LYS A 449 -3.68 11.92 19.81
N LEU A 450 -2.69 11.06 20.10
CA LEU A 450 -2.23 10.05 19.16
C LEU A 450 -3.33 9.03 18.83
N THR A 451 -4.12 8.62 19.83
CA THR A 451 -5.27 7.73 19.63
C THR A 451 -6.34 8.37 18.74
N GLU A 452 -6.57 9.68 18.88
CA GLU A 452 -7.50 10.42 18.04
C GLU A 452 -6.99 10.54 16.59
N ILE A 453 -5.70 10.82 16.41
CA ILE A 453 -5.04 10.81 15.09
C ILE A 453 -5.18 9.42 14.44
N GLU A 454 -4.91 8.34 15.17
CA GLU A 454 -5.07 6.97 14.69
C GLU A 454 -6.51 6.66 14.25
N LYS A 455 -7.50 7.11 15.02
CA LYS A 455 -8.93 6.99 14.65
C LYS A 455 -9.26 7.78 13.38
N CYS A 456 -8.76 9.01 13.25
CA CYS A 456 -8.95 9.82 12.05
C CYS A 456 -8.29 9.18 10.82
N ILE A 457 -7.05 8.70 10.94
CA ILE A 457 -6.32 8.01 9.87
C ILE A 457 -7.06 6.74 9.45
N SER A 458 -7.53 5.93 10.42
CA SER A 458 -8.28 4.71 10.11
C SER A 458 -9.60 4.97 9.39
N ALA A 459 -10.25 6.12 9.62
CA ALA A 459 -11.44 6.54 8.90
C ALA A 459 -11.15 7.08 7.49
N GLN A 460 -9.95 7.62 7.25
CA GLN A 460 -9.54 8.20 5.95
C GLN A 460 -8.80 7.19 5.04
N LYS A 461 -8.73 5.91 5.44
CA LYS A 461 -7.82 4.90 4.88
C LYS A 461 -8.19 4.37 3.48
N ASN A 462 -7.12 4.04 2.74
CA ASN A 462 -7.01 2.93 1.79
C ASN A 462 -7.44 3.11 0.32
N PHE A 463 -7.52 4.33 -0.21
CA PHE A 463 -7.68 4.50 -1.66
C PHE A 463 -6.86 5.66 -2.21
N ILE A 464 -6.20 5.43 -3.36
CA ILE A 464 -5.60 6.53 -4.12
C ILE A 464 -6.69 7.50 -4.49
N ARG A 465 -6.46 8.78 -4.18
CA ARG A 465 -7.35 9.86 -4.59
C ARG A 465 -7.18 10.09 -6.09
N ASN A 466 -7.83 9.26 -6.92
CA ASN A 466 -7.75 9.35 -8.38
C ASN A 466 -8.17 10.73 -8.89
N TRP A 467 -9.14 11.35 -8.22
CA TRP A 467 -9.55 12.72 -8.51
C TRP A 467 -8.40 13.72 -8.30
N ALA A 468 -7.52 13.50 -7.31
CA ALA A 468 -6.38 14.37 -7.04
C ALA A 468 -5.32 14.26 -8.14
N PHE A 469 -5.12 13.06 -8.69
CA PHE A 469 -4.25 12.89 -9.86
C PHE A 469 -4.79 13.63 -11.09
N LYS A 470 -6.09 13.51 -11.36
CA LYS A 470 -6.75 14.24 -12.46
C LYS A 470 -6.65 15.75 -12.26
N LEU A 471 -6.82 16.22 -11.03
CA LEU A 471 -6.63 17.62 -10.66
C LEU A 471 -5.21 18.09 -10.96
N MET A 472 -4.19 17.32 -10.57
CA MET A 472 -2.80 17.65 -10.90
C MET A 472 -2.54 17.69 -12.41
N GLN A 473 -3.11 16.76 -13.19
CA GLN A 473 -2.99 16.78 -14.64
C GLN A 473 -3.63 18.02 -15.25
N LEU A 474 -4.86 18.35 -14.82
CA LEU A 474 -5.57 19.55 -15.24
C LEU A 474 -4.76 20.81 -14.93
N GLN A 475 -4.27 20.93 -13.69
CA GLN A 475 -3.52 22.10 -13.21
C GLN A 475 -2.14 22.26 -13.87
N ASN A 476 -1.42 21.16 -14.13
CA ASN A 476 -0.15 21.21 -14.86
C ASN A 476 -0.37 21.62 -16.32
N ASN A 477 -1.48 21.20 -16.94
CA ASN A 477 -1.81 21.59 -18.31
C ASN A 477 -2.31 23.04 -18.40
N SER A 478 -2.85 23.61 -17.32
CA SER A 478 -3.32 24.99 -17.27
C SER A 478 -2.24 26.04 -17.04
N GLU A 479 -0.97 25.65 -16.83
CA GLU A 479 0.13 26.62 -16.69
C GLU A 479 0.33 27.50 -17.93
N GLN A 480 -0.18 27.07 -19.10
CA GLN A 480 -0.09 27.80 -20.37
C GLN A 480 -1.39 28.54 -20.75
N LEU A 481 -2.48 28.37 -20.00
CA LEU A 481 -3.77 29.00 -20.31
C LEU A 481 -3.77 30.48 -19.90
N ASN A 482 -4.37 31.34 -20.72
CA ASN A 482 -4.63 32.71 -20.31
C ASN A 482 -5.94 32.74 -19.51
N LEU A 483 -5.87 32.59 -18.19
CA LEU A 483 -7.05 32.59 -17.30
C LEU A 483 -7.76 33.96 -17.19
N ASN A 484 -7.43 34.90 -18.07
CA ASN A 484 -8.18 36.14 -18.30
C ASN A 484 -9.05 36.07 -19.57
N GLU A 485 -8.89 35.04 -20.40
CA GLU A 485 -9.74 34.73 -21.54
C GLU A 485 -10.85 33.77 -21.11
N ASP A 486 -12.10 34.13 -21.44
CA ASP A 486 -13.29 33.43 -20.95
C ASP A 486 -13.44 32.00 -21.54
N ASP A 487 -12.91 31.74 -22.73
CA ASP A 487 -13.02 30.44 -23.40
C ASP A 487 -12.08 29.38 -22.77
N ASP A 488 -10.81 29.73 -22.55
CA ASP A 488 -9.83 28.88 -21.83
C ASP A 488 -10.32 28.50 -20.43
N TRP A 489 -10.93 29.45 -19.72
CA TRP A 489 -11.48 29.20 -18.40
C TRP A 489 -12.69 28.26 -18.43
N THR A 490 -13.53 28.35 -19.46
CA THR A 490 -14.73 27.50 -19.59
C THR A 490 -14.34 26.03 -19.77
N GLU A 491 -13.28 25.74 -20.53
CA GLU A 491 -12.77 24.38 -20.70
C GLU A 491 -12.16 23.84 -19.39
N TYR A 492 -11.35 24.66 -18.70
CA TYR A 492 -10.80 24.31 -17.40
C TYR A 492 -11.90 23.97 -16.37
N GLU A 493 -12.96 24.77 -16.33
CA GLU A 493 -14.07 24.59 -15.39
C GLU A 493 -14.87 23.31 -15.65
N LYS A 494 -15.02 22.92 -16.91
CA LYS A 494 -15.69 21.66 -17.28
C LYS A 494 -14.92 20.45 -16.77
N GLU A 495 -13.59 20.43 -16.90
CA GLU A 495 -12.78 19.35 -16.36
C GLU A 495 -12.71 19.37 -14.83
N MET A 496 -12.70 20.56 -14.21
CA MET A 496 -12.84 20.71 -12.76
C MET A 496 -14.17 20.13 -12.24
N GLU A 497 -15.27 20.30 -12.98
CA GLU A 497 -16.57 19.72 -12.64
C GLU A 497 -16.54 18.18 -12.67
N ASN A 498 -15.80 17.57 -13.61
CA ASN A 498 -15.59 16.12 -13.63
C ASN A 498 -14.87 15.63 -12.36
N ILE A 499 -13.85 16.37 -11.90
CA ILE A 499 -13.11 16.07 -10.66
C ILE A 499 -14.02 16.21 -9.44
N LEU A 500 -14.80 17.29 -9.36
CA LEU A 500 -15.76 17.52 -8.29
C LEU A 500 -16.85 16.45 -8.24
N ASN A 501 -17.34 16.00 -9.39
CA ASN A 501 -18.28 14.89 -9.47
C ASN A 501 -17.69 13.59 -8.92
N GLU A 502 -16.39 13.35 -9.09
CA GLU A 502 -15.72 12.22 -8.44
C GLU A 502 -15.54 12.40 -6.93
N MET A 503 -15.17 13.60 -6.48
CA MET A 503 -15.06 13.92 -5.05
C MET A 503 -16.42 13.75 -4.36
N SER A 504 -17.50 14.23 -4.96
CA SER A 504 -18.85 14.19 -4.39
C SER A 504 -19.44 12.79 -4.27
N LYS A 505 -18.86 11.76 -4.90
CA LYS A 505 -19.32 10.36 -4.72
C LYS A 505 -19.22 9.86 -3.29
N ILE A 506 -18.36 10.47 -2.47
CA ILE A 506 -18.22 10.12 -1.05
C ILE A 506 -19.33 10.74 -0.19
N ILE A 507 -20.05 11.74 -0.71
CA ILE A 507 -21.10 12.43 0.02
C ILE A 507 -22.30 11.49 0.18
N ASN A 508 -22.51 11.01 1.41
CA ASN A 508 -23.77 10.39 1.76
C ASN A 508 -24.79 11.47 2.14
N LYS A 509 -25.83 11.67 1.32
CA LYS A 509 -26.90 12.64 1.58
C LYS A 509 -27.72 12.33 2.84
N GLU A 510 -27.66 11.10 3.34
CA GLU A 510 -28.29 10.72 4.62
C GLU A 510 -27.40 11.02 5.83
N SER A 511 -26.14 11.41 5.61
CA SER A 511 -25.21 11.73 6.69
C SER A 511 -25.65 12.97 7.47
N ILE A 512 -25.32 12.99 8.76
CA ILE A 512 -25.53 14.14 9.64
C ILE A 512 -24.81 15.38 9.09
N VAL A 513 -23.60 15.20 8.54
CA VAL A 513 -22.81 16.29 7.94
C VAL A 513 -23.58 16.97 6.82
N TYR A 514 -24.10 16.19 5.85
CA TYR A 514 -24.88 16.74 4.74
C TYR A 514 -26.17 17.41 5.21
N ARG A 515 -26.95 16.75 6.09
CA ARG A 515 -28.22 17.29 6.60
C ARG A 515 -28.03 18.59 7.38
N ASN A 516 -26.93 18.69 8.14
CA ASN A 516 -26.58 19.91 8.87
C ASN A 516 -26.25 21.06 7.90
N ALA A 517 -25.45 20.79 6.86
CA ALA A 517 -25.14 21.78 5.83
C ALA A 517 -26.41 22.24 5.09
N GLU A 518 -27.27 21.30 4.70
CA GLU A 518 -28.56 21.58 4.05
C GLU A 518 -29.48 22.44 4.93
N THR A 519 -29.62 22.09 6.21
CA THR A 519 -30.44 22.83 7.16
C THR A 519 -29.89 24.24 7.39
N PHE A 520 -28.57 24.35 7.60
CA PHE A 520 -27.89 25.63 7.79
C PHE A 520 -28.08 26.56 6.58
N VAL A 521 -27.84 26.06 5.37
CA VAL A 521 -27.95 26.86 4.15
C VAL A 521 -29.39 27.29 3.88
N ASN A 522 -30.35 26.37 3.97
CA ASN A 522 -31.75 26.67 3.67
C ASN A 522 -32.39 27.61 4.70
N SER A 523 -32.00 27.53 5.96
CA SER A 523 -32.52 28.42 7.02
C SER A 523 -31.84 29.79 7.03
N THR A 524 -30.52 29.85 6.84
CA THR A 524 -29.75 31.09 6.97
C THR A 524 -29.79 31.94 5.69
N PHE A 525 -29.84 31.29 4.52
CA PHE A 525 -29.70 31.94 3.21
C PHE A 525 -30.87 31.62 2.28
N ALA A 526 -32.11 31.73 2.79
CA ALA A 526 -33.32 31.43 2.04
C ALA A 526 -33.51 32.28 0.76
N HIS A 527 -32.90 33.47 0.70
CA HIS A 527 -32.93 34.37 -0.46
C HIS A 527 -32.01 33.93 -1.61
N LEU A 528 -31.06 33.04 -1.38
CA LEU A 528 -30.19 32.54 -2.44
C LEU A 528 -30.98 31.65 -3.40
N ASN A 529 -30.67 31.76 -4.69
CA ASN A 529 -31.21 30.88 -5.71
C ASN A 529 -30.90 29.41 -5.41
N ASN A 530 -31.79 28.50 -5.81
CA ASN A 530 -31.66 27.07 -5.55
C ASN A 530 -30.32 26.48 -6.02
N VAL A 531 -29.83 26.88 -7.20
CA VAL A 531 -28.53 26.42 -7.73
C VAL A 531 -27.37 26.92 -6.86
N ALA A 532 -27.41 28.17 -6.40
CA ALA A 532 -26.40 28.72 -5.50
C ALA A 532 -26.40 28.01 -4.14
N LYS A 533 -27.58 27.64 -3.62
CA LYS A 533 -27.71 26.85 -2.39
C LYS A 533 -27.11 25.45 -2.54
N GLU A 534 -27.35 24.77 -3.67
CA GLU A 534 -26.78 23.44 -3.94
C GLU A 534 -25.24 23.47 -3.95
N PHE A 535 -24.64 24.48 -4.59
CA PHE A 535 -23.18 24.69 -4.54
C PHE A 535 -22.68 24.94 -3.13
N LEU A 536 -23.40 25.73 -2.32
CA LEU A 536 -23.00 26.03 -0.94
C LEU A 536 -23.08 24.79 -0.04
N ILE A 537 -24.14 24.00 -0.18
CA ILE A 537 -24.32 22.74 0.57
C ILE A 537 -23.19 21.77 0.22
N THR A 538 -22.87 21.64 -1.07
CA THR A 538 -21.79 20.76 -1.55
C THR A 538 -20.43 21.24 -1.02
N ALA A 539 -20.13 22.53 -1.11
CA ALA A 539 -18.89 23.13 -0.62
C ALA A 539 -18.70 22.91 0.89
N GLU A 540 -19.72 23.20 1.70
CA GLU A 540 -19.70 23.01 3.15
C GLU A 540 -19.53 21.52 3.51
N THR A 541 -20.24 20.63 2.81
CA THR A 541 -20.15 19.19 3.06
C THR A 541 -18.76 18.65 2.72
N LEU A 542 -18.20 18.99 1.55
CA LEU A 542 -16.87 18.56 1.14
C LEU A 542 -15.78 19.13 2.05
N TYR A 543 -15.91 20.39 2.48
CA TYR A 543 -14.99 20.98 3.46
C TYR A 543 -15.02 20.20 4.77
N GLU A 544 -16.19 19.91 5.32
CA GLU A 544 -16.32 19.18 6.58
C GLU A 544 -15.73 17.76 6.51
N ILE A 545 -15.88 17.08 5.37
CA ILE A 545 -15.30 15.75 5.14
C ILE A 545 -13.77 15.82 5.05
N HIS A 546 -13.22 16.85 4.39
CA HIS A 546 -11.79 16.92 4.04
C HIS A 546 -10.94 17.89 4.87
N LYS A 547 -11.51 18.63 5.81
CA LYS A 547 -10.79 19.68 6.60
C LYS A 547 -9.62 19.18 7.45
N PHE A 548 -9.41 17.86 7.52
CA PHE A 548 -8.28 17.22 8.19
C PHE A 548 -7.41 16.38 7.23
N SER A 549 -7.73 16.34 5.94
CA SER A 549 -6.96 15.61 4.92
C SER A 549 -5.90 16.50 4.28
N ILE A 550 -4.80 15.90 3.86
CA ILE A 550 -3.75 16.58 3.09
C ILE A 550 -4.14 16.54 1.62
N ILE A 551 -4.84 17.58 1.16
CA ILE A 551 -5.30 17.71 -0.24
C ILE A 551 -5.08 19.13 -0.79
N ASP A 552 -5.15 19.28 -2.11
CA ASP A 552 -5.38 20.58 -2.75
C ASP A 552 -6.87 20.93 -2.64
N PHE A 553 -7.17 22.07 -1.99
CA PHE A 553 -8.54 22.53 -1.75
C PHE A 553 -9.15 23.27 -2.95
N ALA A 554 -8.47 23.34 -4.10
CA ALA A 554 -8.97 24.00 -5.30
C ALA A 554 -10.39 23.60 -5.71
N PRO A 555 -10.78 22.30 -5.74
CA PRO A 555 -12.14 21.91 -6.07
C PRO A 555 -13.19 22.52 -5.12
N ILE A 556 -12.92 22.48 -3.81
CA ILE A 556 -13.82 23.00 -2.76
C ILE A 556 -13.94 24.52 -2.87
N VAL A 557 -12.82 25.21 -3.12
CA VAL A 557 -12.82 26.66 -3.36
C VAL A 557 -13.65 27.03 -4.59
N VAL A 558 -13.56 26.26 -5.68
CA VAL A 558 -14.36 26.49 -6.88
C VAL A 558 -15.86 26.37 -6.58
N GLU A 559 -16.29 25.39 -5.79
CA GLU A 559 -17.69 25.25 -5.37
C GLU A 559 -18.18 26.48 -4.60
N TYR A 560 -17.41 26.98 -3.64
CA TYR A 560 -17.74 28.25 -2.95
C TYR A 560 -17.84 29.43 -3.94
N CYS A 561 -16.89 29.56 -4.87
CA CYS A 561 -16.92 30.64 -5.85
C CYS A 561 -18.15 30.58 -6.77
N LYS A 562 -18.63 29.38 -7.11
CA LYS A 562 -19.86 29.18 -7.91
C LYS A 562 -21.10 29.70 -7.19
N VAL A 563 -21.17 29.67 -5.85
CA VAL A 563 -22.28 30.27 -5.07
C VAL A 563 -22.48 31.74 -5.43
N VAL A 564 -21.39 32.52 -5.38
CA VAL A 564 -21.41 33.96 -5.67
C VAL A 564 -21.74 34.21 -7.13
N GLU A 565 -21.13 33.44 -8.04
CA GLU A 565 -21.37 33.60 -9.47
C GLU A 565 -22.84 33.34 -9.84
N LYS A 566 -23.41 32.21 -9.41
CA LYS A 566 -24.78 31.84 -9.75
C LYS A 566 -25.78 32.80 -9.14
N GLN A 567 -25.56 33.26 -7.91
CA GLN A 567 -26.41 34.26 -7.29
C GLN A 567 -26.35 35.61 -8.02
N LEU A 568 -25.16 36.13 -8.31
CA LEU A 568 -25.02 37.40 -9.05
C LEU A 568 -25.65 37.35 -10.43
N ARG A 569 -25.54 36.23 -11.16
CA ARG A 569 -26.19 36.06 -12.46
C ARG A 569 -27.72 36.16 -12.37
N VAL A 570 -28.31 35.58 -11.32
CA VAL A 570 -29.76 35.68 -11.08
C VAL A 570 -30.16 37.11 -10.77
N LEU A 571 -29.41 37.80 -9.89
CA LEU A 571 -29.72 39.17 -9.47
C LEU A 571 -29.55 40.21 -10.59
N LEU A 572 -28.52 40.04 -11.42
CA LEU A 572 -28.21 40.99 -12.48
C LEU A 572 -29.02 40.70 -13.76
N GLY A 573 -29.43 39.46 -13.99
CA GLY A 573 -30.23 39.06 -15.15
C GLY A 573 -29.60 39.53 -16.47
N SER A 574 -30.38 40.23 -17.30
CA SER A 574 -29.95 40.77 -18.60
C SER A 574 -28.91 41.88 -18.52
N ARG A 575 -28.57 42.38 -17.32
CA ARG A 575 -27.48 43.36 -17.13
C ARG A 575 -26.10 42.73 -17.28
N VAL A 576 -25.99 41.40 -17.19
CA VAL A 576 -24.76 40.66 -17.49
C VAL A 576 -24.78 40.27 -18.97
N PRO A 577 -23.80 40.72 -19.77
CA PRO A 577 -23.67 40.31 -21.16
C PRO A 577 -23.59 38.78 -21.30
N SER A 578 -24.16 38.22 -22.37
CA SER A 578 -24.16 36.77 -22.60
C SER A 578 -22.77 36.18 -22.83
N ASP A 579 -21.81 37.02 -23.25
CA ASP A 579 -20.39 36.70 -23.42
C ASP A 579 -19.60 36.73 -22.11
N ALA A 580 -20.11 37.33 -21.02
CA ALA A 580 -19.47 37.29 -19.71
C ALA A 580 -19.68 35.93 -19.03
N LYS A 581 -18.88 34.93 -19.42
CA LYS A 581 -19.01 33.52 -18.99
C LYS A 581 -18.42 33.24 -17.62
N THR A 582 -17.48 34.07 -17.15
CA THR A 582 -16.78 33.86 -15.88
C THR A 582 -17.26 34.80 -14.77
N LEU A 583 -16.98 34.46 -13.50
CA LEU A 583 -17.16 35.40 -12.39
C LEU A 583 -16.38 36.70 -12.65
N GLY A 584 -15.19 36.63 -13.23
CA GLY A 584 -14.41 37.80 -13.64
C GLY A 584 -15.19 38.74 -14.57
N GLY A 585 -15.84 38.20 -15.61
CA GLY A 585 -16.70 38.97 -16.52
C GLY A 585 -17.91 39.61 -15.82
N VAL A 586 -18.52 38.91 -14.88
CA VAL A 586 -19.61 39.46 -14.05
C VAL A 586 -19.11 40.64 -13.21
N LEU A 587 -17.95 40.52 -12.57
CA LEU A 587 -17.36 41.59 -11.75
C LEU A 587 -16.93 42.79 -12.59
N TYR A 588 -16.39 42.56 -13.79
CA TYR A 588 -16.07 43.61 -14.74
C TYR A 588 -17.32 44.43 -15.10
N THR A 589 -18.44 43.76 -15.36
CA THR A 589 -19.73 44.38 -15.67
C THR A 589 -20.23 45.24 -14.50
N ILE A 590 -20.20 44.71 -13.27
CA ILE A 590 -20.59 45.45 -12.06
C ILE A 590 -19.75 46.72 -11.91
N ARG A 591 -18.42 46.61 -12.09
CA ARG A 591 -17.49 47.73 -11.97
C ARG A 591 -17.72 48.79 -13.03
N ASN A 592 -17.78 48.38 -14.30
CA ASN A 592 -17.87 49.31 -15.43
C ASN A 592 -19.19 50.08 -15.42
N ASN A 593 -20.29 49.39 -15.09
CA ASN A 593 -21.63 49.97 -15.07
C ASN A 593 -22.02 50.52 -13.67
N ARG A 594 -21.11 50.46 -12.69
CA ARG A 594 -21.33 50.90 -11.29
C ARG A 594 -22.65 50.39 -10.69
N ILE A 595 -22.93 49.10 -10.88
CA ILE A 595 -24.24 48.51 -10.52
C ILE A 595 -24.38 48.45 -8.99
N SER A 596 -25.30 49.24 -8.44
CA SER A 596 -25.66 49.25 -7.02
C SER A 596 -26.62 48.10 -6.66
N PRO A 597 -26.53 47.49 -5.45
CA PRO A 597 -25.55 47.76 -4.39
C PRO A 597 -24.20 47.04 -4.58
N TYR A 598 -24.08 46.15 -5.56
CA TYR A 598 -22.96 45.21 -5.69
C TYR A 598 -21.59 45.86 -5.93
N ASN A 599 -21.56 47.07 -6.51
CA ASN A 599 -20.34 47.86 -6.65
C ASN A 599 -19.68 48.20 -5.30
N GLN A 600 -20.45 48.26 -4.21
CA GLN A 600 -19.94 48.50 -2.85
C GLN A 600 -19.20 47.27 -2.29
N TYR A 601 -19.46 46.08 -2.83
CA TYR A 601 -18.91 44.81 -2.34
C TYR A 601 -17.78 44.27 -3.23
N LEU A 602 -17.30 45.06 -4.20
CA LEU A 602 -16.28 44.65 -5.15
C LEU A 602 -14.98 44.15 -4.49
N GLY A 603 -14.59 44.70 -3.33
CA GLY A 603 -13.39 44.24 -2.60
C GLY A 603 -13.48 42.77 -2.18
N ASP A 604 -14.61 42.38 -1.57
CA ASP A 604 -14.88 41.00 -1.18
C ASP A 604 -15.03 40.10 -2.42
N LEU A 605 -15.77 40.56 -3.43
CA LEU A 605 -15.98 39.83 -4.68
C LEU A 605 -14.68 39.56 -5.46
N TYR A 606 -13.78 40.54 -5.53
CA TYR A 606 -12.46 40.36 -6.14
C TYR A 606 -11.60 39.39 -5.35
N SER A 607 -11.72 39.37 -4.02
CA SER A 607 -11.00 38.43 -3.17
C SER A 607 -11.46 36.99 -3.42
N VAL A 608 -12.77 36.76 -3.56
CA VAL A 608 -13.33 35.46 -3.97
C VAL A 608 -12.83 35.06 -5.36
N ASN A 609 -12.88 35.96 -6.34
CA ASN A 609 -12.44 35.67 -7.71
C ASN A 609 -10.92 35.38 -7.79
N LYS A 610 -10.11 36.04 -6.95
CA LYS A 610 -8.66 35.79 -6.88
C LYS A 610 -8.38 34.35 -6.43
N LEU A 611 -9.10 33.86 -5.42
CA LEU A 611 -8.95 32.48 -4.95
C LEU A 611 -9.39 31.46 -6.01
N ARG A 612 -10.46 31.76 -6.77
CA ARG A 612 -10.86 30.93 -7.92
C ARG A 612 -9.71 30.78 -8.94
N LYS A 613 -9.08 31.88 -9.33
CA LYS A 613 -7.95 31.87 -10.27
C LYS A 613 -6.75 31.09 -9.74
N SER A 614 -6.45 31.20 -8.44
CA SER A 614 -5.38 30.44 -7.80
C SER A 614 -5.58 28.92 -7.86
N GLY A 615 -6.83 28.45 -8.02
CA GLY A 615 -7.15 27.03 -8.12
C GLY A 615 -6.69 26.34 -9.42
N ALA A 616 -6.23 27.11 -10.41
CA ALA A 616 -5.63 26.62 -11.64
C ALA A 616 -4.21 26.05 -11.50
N HIS A 617 -3.64 26.08 -10.29
CA HIS A 617 -2.26 25.68 -10.06
C HIS A 617 -2.18 24.72 -8.87
N THR A 618 -1.41 23.65 -9.04
CA THR A 618 -1.34 22.56 -8.05
C THR A 618 -0.75 22.99 -6.72
N GLY A 619 -1.46 22.68 -5.65
CA GLY A 619 -1.01 22.85 -4.26
C GLY A 619 -1.04 24.30 -3.76
N ASN A 620 -1.64 25.22 -4.53
CA ASN A 620 -1.75 26.62 -4.16
C ASN A 620 -2.82 26.88 -3.11
N LEU A 621 -3.91 26.09 -3.10
CA LEU A 621 -5.04 26.31 -2.20
C LEU A 621 -5.05 25.28 -1.07
N ARG A 622 -5.07 25.80 0.16
CA ARG A 622 -5.07 25.01 1.41
C ARG A 622 -6.36 25.25 2.19
N LYS A 623 -6.54 24.50 3.27
CA LYS A 623 -7.65 24.70 4.23
C LYS A 623 -7.82 26.17 4.63
N ASN A 624 -6.73 26.86 4.98
CA ASN A 624 -6.79 28.27 5.37
C ASN A 624 -7.37 29.19 4.28
N ASP A 625 -7.29 28.82 3.00
CA ASP A 625 -7.89 29.61 1.92
C ASP A 625 -9.39 29.41 1.83
N VAL A 626 -9.89 28.21 2.19
CA VAL A 626 -11.33 27.99 2.40
C VAL A 626 -11.81 28.79 3.60
N ASP A 627 -11.06 28.80 4.71
CA ASP A 627 -11.40 29.60 5.90
C ASP A 627 -11.49 31.11 5.56
N LYS A 628 -10.62 31.62 4.69
CA LYS A 628 -10.73 33.00 4.17
C LYS A 628 -12.03 33.23 3.40
N ILE A 629 -12.44 32.31 2.53
CA ILE A 629 -13.72 32.42 1.80
C ILE A 629 -14.90 32.40 2.75
N ARG A 630 -14.90 31.49 3.72
CA ARG A 630 -15.93 31.40 4.76
C ARG A 630 -16.02 32.70 5.56
N ASN A 631 -14.88 33.31 5.91
CA ASN A 631 -14.87 34.62 6.57
C ASN A 631 -15.49 35.73 5.69
N ILE A 632 -15.20 35.75 4.38
CA ILE A 632 -15.85 36.70 3.46
C ILE A 632 -17.37 36.44 3.42
N PHE A 633 -17.79 35.19 3.36
CA PHE A 633 -19.20 34.83 3.20
C PHE A 633 -20.02 35.16 4.46
N TYR A 634 -19.49 34.80 5.63
CA TYR A 634 -20.23 34.78 6.89
C TYR A 634 -19.87 35.94 7.81
N THR A 635 -18.59 36.28 7.94
CA THR A 635 -18.12 37.36 8.83
C THR A 635 -18.25 38.73 8.17
N ASN A 636 -17.80 38.89 6.92
CA ASN A 636 -18.02 40.11 6.15
C ASN A 636 -19.47 40.23 5.65
N ASN A 637 -20.27 39.19 5.88
CA ASN A 637 -21.68 39.11 5.59
C ASN A 637 -22.02 39.24 4.09
N LEU A 638 -21.10 38.82 3.20
CA LEU A 638 -21.27 38.97 1.75
C LEU A 638 -22.54 38.26 1.25
N LEU A 639 -22.77 37.00 1.64
CA LEU A 639 -23.90 36.22 1.12
C LEU A 639 -25.26 36.83 1.47
N ASN A 640 -25.40 37.41 2.67
CA ASN A 640 -26.64 38.11 3.07
C ASN A 640 -26.86 39.43 2.34
N ARG A 641 -25.81 40.01 1.73
CA ARG A 641 -25.89 41.25 0.94
C ARG A 641 -26.16 40.99 -0.54
N LEU A 642 -26.11 39.73 -1.00
CA LEU A 642 -26.45 39.33 -2.36
C LEU A 642 -27.95 39.09 -2.51
N ILE A 643 -28.73 40.17 -2.36
CA ILE A 643 -30.19 40.23 -2.52
C ILE A 643 -30.61 41.17 -3.65
#